data_AF-A0A8T3ZDM9-F1
#
_entry.id   AF-A0A8T3ZDM9-F1
#
_cell.length_a   1.000
_cell.length_b   1.000
_cell.length_c   1.000
_cell.angle_alpha   90.00
_cell.angle_beta   90.00
_cell.angle_gamma   90.00
#
_symmetry.space_group_name_H-M   'P 1'
#
loop_
_entity.id
_entity.type
_entity.pdbx_description
1 polymer ?
#
loop_
_entity_poly.entity_id
_entity_poly.type
_entity_poly.pdbx_seq_one_letter_code
_entity_poly.pdbx_strand_id
1 'polypeptide(L)'
;MSARLKCWLIAILAFALLVSAVPANKVRAQDSIVKVTSDFELLGLQELHGGGHLTYFVDGDAAADLRRRVREAFDGAVSPFQPDNTLSAAELDLYAQEVEHFLEQGVKFFAGTTIGFRPLHRTGGEPITVDFDGFVGVDVNSTTVPINIFLYFDARATADQAKPLLVPQEYFRALYDPFQGRINNSGPWQGQYTFDHMDYRVGLVSYWNTQTSGTVYVFRTPAGEVVSYGAKFTYGSSGWTIPQDRAEYQGFNFLENPQVLFILVFVCGYVISSVPNRQYAAYKLAHPRRVRHKAKRITWIHITGIVLILLLLIFYFVPNFTMLFGLSWFMSGVFLWILGPVFAIIVGVSAKVMYDKATKAIPPAEAMPIIRRATPLPQSESGVRVVVSPSPGPMAAPAPMAQAAAAPAGPPCGMCKQPLADAPNATKCTCGRLFHPNCVLGMKTCPYCQAFLPGAGPKTVKVQCPTCGEINDVPEDADKLSVKCKACKVPLEAIESGYNYLVVTEERRNAYEAMMGLVKSKKMIGLAITTTFPDKVKKEYDLGNTEVVWMSDTSGDPKILNPKRLEFETMRTIGNFIKGRKDSVLMIDGFEYLVVENGFDKVLKFFKKINDLCSVNQSTFLVPMSPGAVTPDQLAILKKEFDQVIEF
;
A
#
# COMPACT_ATOMS: atom_id res chain seq x y z
N MET A 1 27.70 24.69 -20.56
CA MET A 1 27.95 23.23 -20.40
C MET A 1 29.24 22.86 -21.13
N SER A 2 30.23 22.30 -20.44
CA SER A 2 31.53 21.96 -21.04
C SER A 2 31.40 20.80 -22.04
N ALA A 3 32.24 20.79 -23.09
CA ALA A 3 32.22 19.78 -24.15
C ALA A 3 32.30 18.34 -23.61
N ARG A 4 32.95 18.15 -22.45
CA ARG A 4 33.04 16.86 -21.74
C ARG A 4 31.68 16.38 -21.20
N LEU A 5 30.82 17.29 -20.75
CA LEU A 5 29.48 16.94 -20.26
C LEU A 5 28.55 16.55 -21.42
N LYS A 6 28.72 17.17 -22.60
CA LYS A 6 27.99 16.80 -23.82
C LYS A 6 28.41 15.42 -24.33
N CYS A 7 29.70 15.08 -24.32
CA CYS A 7 30.15 13.73 -24.68
C CYS A 7 29.62 12.66 -23.73
N TRP A 8 29.56 12.93 -22.43
CA TRP A 8 28.97 12.01 -21.45
C TRP A 8 27.46 11.86 -21.63
N LEU A 9 26.73 12.96 -21.87
CA LEU A 9 25.29 12.91 -22.17
C LEU A 9 24.98 12.18 -23.48
N ILE A 10 25.78 12.40 -24.53
CA ILE A 10 25.63 11.70 -25.81
C ILE A 10 25.99 10.22 -25.67
N ALA A 11 26.99 9.86 -24.86
CA ALA A 11 27.31 8.46 -24.57
C ALA A 11 26.22 7.78 -23.74
N ILE A 12 25.62 8.48 -22.77
CA ILE A 12 24.49 7.97 -21.96
C ILE A 12 23.22 7.84 -22.81
N LEU A 13 22.94 8.80 -23.70
CA LEU A 13 21.82 8.74 -24.65
C LEU A 13 22.02 7.65 -25.70
N ALA A 14 23.26 7.48 -26.20
CA ALA A 14 23.60 6.40 -27.12
C ALA A 14 23.52 5.01 -26.44
N PHE A 15 23.89 4.93 -25.16
CA PHE A 15 23.75 3.72 -24.35
C PHE A 15 22.27 3.42 -24.03
N ALA A 16 21.46 4.44 -23.74
CA ALA A 16 20.01 4.29 -23.56
C ALA A 16 19.30 3.90 -24.86
N LEU A 17 19.75 4.41 -26.01
CA LEU A 17 19.24 4.02 -27.34
C LEU A 17 19.63 2.59 -27.72
N LEU A 18 20.83 2.14 -27.34
CA LEU A 18 21.28 0.75 -27.50
C LEU A 18 20.51 -0.24 -26.62
N VAL A 19 20.08 0.17 -25.43
CA VAL A 19 19.22 -0.64 -24.54
C VAL A 19 17.76 -0.66 -25.03
N SER A 20 17.31 0.34 -25.80
CA SER A 20 15.97 0.37 -26.39
C SER A 20 15.83 -0.36 -27.73
N ALA A 21 16.92 -0.92 -28.28
CA ALA A 21 16.89 -1.74 -29.49
C ALA A 21 16.47 -3.19 -29.16
N VAL A 22 15.33 -3.36 -28.49
CA VAL A 22 14.57 -4.60 -28.58
C VAL A 22 14.04 -4.66 -30.01
N PRO A 23 14.34 -5.69 -30.81
CA PRO A 23 13.68 -5.83 -32.09
C PRO A 23 12.18 -5.90 -31.82
N ALA A 24 11.44 -4.90 -32.30
CA ALA A 24 10.01 -4.99 -32.46
C ALA A 24 9.77 -6.12 -33.47
N ASN A 25 9.72 -7.35 -32.96
CA ASN A 25 9.36 -8.51 -33.74
C ASN A 25 7.94 -8.24 -34.23
N LYS A 26 7.86 -8.13 -35.56
CA LYS A 26 6.62 -8.02 -36.31
C LYS A 26 5.66 -9.09 -35.78
N VAL A 27 4.49 -8.61 -35.36
CA VAL A 27 3.29 -9.40 -35.06
C VAL A 27 3.16 -10.51 -36.10
N ARG A 28 3.41 -11.75 -35.67
CA ARG A 28 3.19 -12.94 -36.49
C ARG A 28 2.64 -14.02 -35.57
N ALA A 29 1.37 -14.33 -35.80
CA ALA A 29 0.53 -15.32 -35.13
C ALA A 29 0.39 -15.14 -33.60
N GLN A 30 -0.85 -15.11 -33.13
CA GLN A 30 -1.16 -15.26 -31.71
C GLN A 30 -0.78 -16.70 -31.34
N ASP A 31 0.48 -16.93 -30.96
CA ASP A 31 0.89 -18.23 -30.43
C ASP A 31 0.15 -18.41 -29.10
N SER A 32 -0.72 -19.41 -29.02
CA SER A 32 -1.38 -19.81 -27.79
C SER A 32 -0.32 -20.18 -26.74
N ILE A 33 -0.35 -19.52 -25.58
CA ILE A 33 0.70 -19.64 -24.56
C ILE A 33 0.09 -20.10 -23.23
N VAL A 34 0.75 -21.06 -22.59
CA VAL A 34 0.55 -21.38 -21.18
C VAL A 34 1.72 -20.78 -20.40
N LYS A 35 1.43 -19.78 -19.57
CA LYS A 35 2.42 -19.11 -18.72
C LYS A 35 2.16 -19.45 -17.26
N VAL A 36 3.22 -19.88 -16.58
CA VAL A 36 3.22 -20.14 -15.14
C VAL A 36 4.21 -19.19 -14.48
N THR A 37 3.71 -18.39 -13.55
CA THR A 37 4.51 -17.44 -12.75
C THR A 37 4.49 -17.87 -11.30
N SER A 38 5.65 -17.87 -10.63
CA SER A 38 5.75 -18.18 -9.21
C SER A 38 6.62 -17.18 -8.46
N ASP A 39 6.09 -16.63 -7.36
CA ASP A 39 6.74 -15.59 -6.57
C ASP A 39 6.86 -16.02 -5.11
N PHE A 40 8.08 -16.09 -4.55
CA PHE A 40 8.34 -16.55 -3.19
C PHE A 40 8.88 -15.42 -2.33
N GLU A 41 8.39 -15.32 -1.09
CA GLU A 41 8.98 -14.49 -0.04
C GLU A 41 9.32 -15.37 1.16
N LEU A 42 10.61 -15.47 1.46
CA LEU A 42 11.17 -16.39 2.43
C LEU A 42 12.04 -15.63 3.42
N LEU A 43 11.71 -15.69 4.70
CA LEU A 43 12.36 -14.95 5.78
C LEU A 43 12.82 -15.91 6.88
N GLY A 44 14.06 -15.77 7.34
CA GLY A 44 14.57 -16.57 8.45
C GLY A 44 16.10 -16.64 8.49
N LEU A 45 16.66 -17.17 9.58
CA LEU A 45 18.11 -17.23 9.76
C LEU A 45 18.72 -18.51 9.20
N GLN A 46 18.24 -19.67 9.66
CA GLN A 46 18.69 -21.00 9.22
C GLN A 46 17.58 -21.76 8.51
N GLU A 47 16.36 -21.68 9.04
CA GLU A 47 15.15 -22.12 8.35
C GLU A 47 14.43 -20.89 7.84
N LEU A 48 14.13 -20.87 6.55
CA LEU A 48 13.36 -19.81 5.95
C LEU A 48 11.88 -20.20 5.99
N HIS A 49 11.05 -19.28 6.43
CA HIS A 49 9.61 -19.39 6.44
C HIS A 49 8.99 -18.26 5.66
N GLY A 50 7.88 -18.54 5.01
CA GLY A 50 7.08 -17.52 4.37
C GLY A 50 6.09 -18.19 3.45
N GLY A 51 5.90 -17.61 2.28
CA GLY A 51 4.90 -18.06 1.33
C GLY A 51 5.01 -17.32 0.02
N GLY A 52 4.01 -17.49 -0.82
CA GLY A 52 4.06 -16.93 -2.14
C GLY A 52 2.79 -17.15 -2.94
N HIS A 53 2.90 -16.85 -4.22
CA HIS A 53 1.82 -16.98 -5.17
C HIS A 53 2.24 -17.84 -6.35
N LEU A 54 1.30 -18.64 -6.83
CA LEU A 54 1.41 -19.38 -8.08
C LEU A 54 0.29 -18.89 -9.00
N THR A 55 0.69 -18.32 -10.13
CA THR A 55 -0.23 -17.76 -11.12
C THR A 55 -0.14 -18.54 -12.41
N TYR A 56 -1.28 -19.00 -12.90
CA TYR A 56 -1.42 -19.56 -14.24
C TYR A 56 -2.12 -18.54 -15.13
N PHE A 57 -1.55 -18.32 -16.31
CA PHE A 57 -2.14 -17.54 -17.39
C PHE A 57 -2.19 -18.43 -18.63
N VAL A 58 -3.39 -18.74 -19.11
CA VAL A 58 -3.59 -19.60 -20.28
C VAL A 58 -4.38 -18.82 -21.32
N ASP A 59 -3.87 -18.73 -22.55
CA ASP A 59 -4.48 -17.92 -23.61
C ASP A 59 -4.66 -18.71 -24.92
N GLY A 60 -5.55 -18.21 -25.78
CA GLY A 60 -5.81 -18.77 -27.10
C GLY A 60 -6.42 -20.17 -27.09
N ASP A 61 -5.92 -21.04 -27.95
CA ASP A 61 -6.37 -22.43 -28.11
C ASP A 61 -6.13 -23.28 -26.86
N ALA A 62 -5.09 -22.94 -26.07
CA ALA A 62 -4.81 -23.63 -24.82
C ALA A 62 -5.92 -23.38 -23.78
N ALA A 63 -6.50 -22.17 -23.78
CA ALA A 63 -7.59 -21.81 -22.87
C ALA A 63 -8.90 -22.51 -23.28
N ALA A 64 -9.21 -22.52 -24.58
CA ALA A 64 -10.36 -23.24 -25.12
C ALA A 64 -10.25 -24.77 -24.88
N ASP A 65 -9.07 -25.36 -25.05
CA ASP A 65 -8.82 -26.77 -24.75
C ASP A 65 -9.02 -27.07 -23.26
N LEU A 66 -8.46 -26.23 -22.36
CA LEU A 66 -8.61 -26.43 -20.92
C LEU A 66 -10.08 -26.36 -20.48
N ARG A 67 -10.84 -25.34 -20.92
CA ARG A 67 -12.29 -25.23 -20.61
C ARG A 67 -13.05 -26.47 -21.06
N ARG A 68 -12.81 -26.91 -22.30
CA ARG A 68 -13.50 -28.08 -22.86
C ARG A 68 -13.23 -29.34 -22.06
N ARG A 69 -11.99 -29.55 -21.62
CA ARG A 69 -11.60 -30.72 -20.81
C ARG A 69 -12.12 -30.65 -19.40
N VAL A 70 -12.14 -29.47 -18.77
CA VAL A 70 -12.80 -29.30 -17.46
C VAL A 70 -14.27 -29.63 -17.59
N ARG A 71 -14.95 -29.13 -18.62
CA ARG A 71 -16.35 -29.49 -18.84
C ARG A 71 -16.50 -31.00 -19.05
N GLU A 72 -15.79 -31.59 -20.02
CA GLU A 72 -15.88 -33.04 -20.31
C GLU A 72 -15.62 -33.92 -19.08
N ALA A 73 -14.68 -33.54 -18.22
CA ALA A 73 -14.29 -34.32 -17.04
C ALA A 73 -15.26 -34.20 -15.85
N PHE A 74 -16.03 -33.12 -15.77
CA PHE A 74 -16.88 -32.80 -14.62
C PHE A 74 -18.37 -32.57 -14.98
N ASP A 75 -18.74 -32.69 -16.26
CA ASP A 75 -20.11 -32.51 -16.78
C ASP A 75 -21.11 -33.40 -16.02
N GLY A 76 -22.19 -32.79 -15.55
CA GLY A 76 -23.28 -33.48 -14.85
C GLY A 76 -22.96 -33.96 -13.43
N ALA A 77 -21.83 -33.57 -12.84
CA ALA A 77 -21.43 -34.01 -11.49
C ALA A 77 -22.28 -33.41 -10.35
N VAL A 78 -22.90 -32.23 -10.54
CA VAL A 78 -23.56 -31.48 -9.44
C VAL A 78 -24.94 -30.89 -9.81
N SER A 79 -25.28 -30.74 -11.10
CA SER A 79 -26.54 -30.14 -11.57
C SER A 79 -27.11 -30.90 -12.78
N PRO A 80 -28.44 -30.92 -13.03
CA PRO A 80 -29.00 -31.48 -14.25
C PRO A 80 -28.37 -30.82 -15.49
N PHE A 81 -28.12 -31.65 -16.51
CA PHE A 81 -27.53 -31.30 -17.80
C PHE A 81 -28.00 -29.93 -18.31
N GLN A 82 -27.05 -29.00 -18.43
CA GLN A 82 -27.30 -27.66 -18.93
C GLN A 82 -26.88 -27.62 -20.41
N PRO A 83 -27.81 -27.37 -21.35
CA PRO A 83 -27.57 -27.50 -22.79
C PRO A 83 -26.71 -26.37 -23.38
N ASP A 84 -26.25 -25.41 -22.57
CA ASP A 84 -25.43 -24.30 -22.99
C ASP A 84 -23.95 -24.68 -23.06
N ASN A 85 -23.18 -24.03 -23.95
CA ASN A 85 -21.78 -24.35 -24.16
C ASN A 85 -20.83 -23.78 -23.09
N THR A 86 -21.30 -23.59 -21.86
CA THR A 86 -20.57 -22.90 -20.79
C THR A 86 -20.27 -23.84 -19.62
N LEU A 87 -19.30 -23.46 -18.78
CA LEU A 87 -19.04 -24.14 -17.51
C LEU A 87 -19.88 -23.55 -16.39
N SER A 88 -20.47 -24.43 -15.58
CA SER A 88 -21.10 -24.05 -14.32
C SER A 88 -20.08 -23.77 -13.22
N ALA A 89 -20.46 -22.97 -12.24
CA ALA A 89 -19.62 -22.68 -11.08
C ALA A 89 -19.32 -23.94 -10.23
N ALA A 90 -20.24 -24.92 -10.21
CA ALA A 90 -20.09 -26.14 -9.43
C ALA A 90 -19.07 -27.11 -10.06
N GLU A 91 -19.04 -27.22 -11.39
CA GLU A 91 -18.03 -28.00 -12.12
C GLU A 91 -16.63 -27.39 -11.94
N LEU A 92 -16.56 -26.07 -11.99
CA LEU A 92 -15.30 -25.35 -11.73
C LEU A 92 -14.79 -25.59 -10.31
N ASP A 93 -15.68 -25.59 -9.31
CA ASP A 93 -15.31 -25.83 -7.92
C ASP A 93 -14.72 -27.24 -7.71
N LEU A 94 -15.29 -28.26 -8.37
CA LEU A 94 -14.73 -29.62 -8.32
C LEU A 94 -13.35 -29.70 -8.97
N TYR A 95 -13.16 -29.07 -10.13
CA TYR A 95 -11.85 -29.00 -10.76
C TYR A 95 -10.83 -28.25 -9.89
N ALA A 96 -11.24 -27.12 -9.31
CA ALA A 96 -10.41 -26.35 -8.39
C ALA A 96 -9.95 -27.18 -7.19
N GLN A 97 -10.86 -27.93 -6.56
CA GLN A 97 -10.53 -28.82 -5.44
C GLN A 97 -9.51 -29.90 -5.82
N GLU A 98 -9.60 -30.48 -7.03
CA GLU A 98 -8.65 -31.49 -7.49
C GLU A 98 -7.26 -30.89 -7.81
N VAL A 99 -7.22 -29.69 -8.39
CA VAL A 99 -5.97 -28.95 -8.61
C VAL A 99 -5.30 -28.65 -7.27
N GLU A 100 -6.07 -28.16 -6.29
CA GLU A 100 -5.58 -27.92 -4.93
C GLU A 100 -5.06 -29.21 -4.30
N HIS A 101 -5.84 -30.29 -4.37
CA HIS A 101 -5.47 -31.58 -3.80
C HIS A 101 -4.16 -32.12 -4.38
N PHE A 102 -3.98 -32.03 -5.70
CA PHE A 102 -2.73 -32.43 -6.36
C PHE A 102 -1.53 -31.62 -5.83
N LEU A 103 -1.69 -30.32 -5.67
CA LEU A 103 -0.65 -29.43 -5.13
C LEU A 103 -0.41 -29.66 -3.63
N GLU A 104 -1.39 -30.06 -2.83
CA GLU A 104 -1.20 -30.39 -1.41
C GLU A 104 -0.36 -31.67 -1.19
N GLN A 105 -0.49 -32.65 -2.09
CA GLN A 105 -0.02 -34.01 -1.84
C GLN A 105 1.49 -34.25 -1.98
N GLY A 106 2.26 -33.38 -2.62
CA GLY A 106 3.68 -33.70 -2.78
C GLY A 106 4.47 -32.85 -3.74
N VAL A 107 5.00 -31.74 -3.23
CA VAL A 107 5.77 -30.82 -4.05
C VAL A 107 6.88 -30.15 -3.23
N LYS A 108 8.09 -30.71 -3.31
CA LYS A 108 9.33 -30.13 -2.75
C LYS A 108 10.13 -29.49 -3.89
N PHE A 109 10.34 -28.18 -3.87
CA PHE A 109 10.98 -27.44 -4.98
C PHE A 109 12.00 -26.42 -4.52
N PHE A 110 12.75 -25.85 -5.47
CA PHE A 110 13.61 -24.65 -5.35
C PHE A 110 14.34 -24.44 -4.02
N ALA A 111 15.67 -24.44 -4.00
CA ALA A 111 16.47 -24.35 -2.77
C ALA A 111 16.22 -25.43 -1.68
N GLY A 112 15.64 -26.59 -2.01
CA GLY A 112 15.25 -27.58 -0.99
C GLY A 112 14.03 -27.15 -0.18
N THR A 113 13.29 -26.16 -0.67
CA THR A 113 12.06 -25.65 -0.07
C THR A 113 10.97 -26.72 -0.15
N THR A 114 10.48 -27.12 1.02
CA THR A 114 9.23 -27.87 1.08
C THR A 114 8.12 -26.84 0.98
N ILE A 115 7.47 -26.79 -0.18
CA ILE A 115 6.29 -25.95 -0.38
C ILE A 115 5.12 -26.71 0.22
N GLY A 116 4.51 -26.11 1.23
CA GLY A 116 3.24 -26.57 1.77
C GLY A 116 2.14 -25.72 1.16
N PHE A 117 1.47 -26.24 0.14
CA PHE A 117 0.15 -25.71 -0.23
C PHE A 117 -0.77 -26.04 0.95
N ARG A 118 -0.91 -25.11 1.89
CA ARG A 118 -1.81 -25.19 3.03
C ARG A 118 -2.57 -23.88 3.07
N PRO A 119 -3.91 -23.91 3.20
CA PRO A 119 -4.61 -22.71 3.59
C PRO A 119 -4.13 -22.33 4.98
N LEU A 120 -3.93 -21.03 5.23
CA LEU A 120 -3.43 -20.51 6.52
C LEU A 120 -4.15 -21.17 7.71
N HIS A 121 -5.42 -21.54 7.55
CA HIS A 121 -6.23 -22.25 8.54
C HIS A 121 -6.98 -23.46 7.95
N ARG A 122 -6.36 -24.66 7.90
CA ARG A 122 -7.10 -25.90 7.60
C ARG A 122 -8.21 -26.21 8.62
N THR A 123 -8.19 -25.60 9.80
CA THR A 123 -9.27 -25.67 10.80
C THR A 123 -10.51 -24.84 10.43
N GLY A 124 -10.56 -24.20 9.26
CA GLY A 124 -11.68 -23.39 8.79
C GLY A 124 -12.22 -23.71 7.39
N GLY A 125 -11.63 -24.66 6.65
CA GLY A 125 -12.09 -25.05 5.31
C GLY A 125 -11.92 -23.97 4.22
N GLU A 126 -10.95 -23.06 4.38
CA GLU A 126 -10.63 -22.05 3.35
C GLU A 126 -9.88 -22.71 2.17
N PRO A 127 -10.24 -22.43 0.90
CA PRO A 127 -9.52 -22.95 -0.27
C PRO A 127 -8.12 -22.33 -0.40
N ILE A 128 -7.19 -23.08 -0.99
CA ILE A 128 -5.83 -22.61 -1.30
C ILE A 128 -5.85 -21.69 -2.53
N THR A 129 -6.81 -21.93 -3.44
CA THR A 129 -7.03 -21.09 -4.60
C THR A 129 -7.84 -19.87 -4.23
N VAL A 130 -7.36 -18.75 -4.72
CA VAL A 130 -8.00 -17.46 -4.53
C VAL A 130 -9.00 -17.25 -5.65
N ASP A 131 -8.60 -17.45 -6.91
CA ASP A 131 -9.41 -17.11 -8.07
C ASP A 131 -9.17 -18.07 -9.24
N PHE A 132 -10.27 -18.50 -9.88
CA PHE A 132 -10.30 -19.15 -11.18
C PHE A 132 -11.13 -18.29 -12.12
N ASP A 133 -10.46 -17.40 -12.84
CA ASP A 133 -11.10 -16.46 -13.76
C ASP A 133 -11.10 -16.97 -15.19
N GLY A 134 -12.15 -16.59 -15.93
CA GLY A 134 -12.30 -16.95 -17.34
C GLY A 134 -12.90 -18.33 -17.60
N PHE A 135 -13.49 -19.02 -16.61
CA PHE A 135 -14.19 -20.30 -16.83
C PHE A 135 -15.71 -20.15 -16.91
N VAL A 136 -16.34 -19.62 -15.85
CA VAL A 136 -17.81 -19.55 -15.72
C VAL A 136 -18.40 -18.54 -16.69
N GLY A 137 -19.50 -18.90 -17.36
CA GLY A 137 -20.24 -18.00 -18.26
C GLY A 137 -19.51 -17.67 -19.57
N VAL A 138 -18.40 -18.37 -19.87
CA VAL A 138 -17.64 -18.28 -21.11
C VAL A 138 -17.90 -19.52 -21.94
N ASP A 139 -18.08 -19.35 -23.27
CA ASP A 139 -18.16 -20.50 -24.19
C ASP A 139 -16.87 -21.32 -24.14
N VAL A 140 -16.99 -22.64 -23.99
CA VAL A 140 -15.84 -23.55 -23.88
C VAL A 140 -14.88 -23.48 -25.06
N ASN A 141 -15.34 -23.05 -26.25
CA ASN A 141 -14.52 -22.91 -27.45
C ASN A 141 -13.95 -21.50 -27.63
N SER A 142 -14.21 -20.58 -26.70
CA SER A 142 -13.68 -19.23 -26.79
C SER A 142 -12.16 -19.22 -26.66
N THR A 143 -11.49 -18.65 -27.66
CA THR A 143 -10.03 -18.43 -27.68
C THR A 143 -9.64 -16.98 -27.38
N THR A 144 -10.62 -16.08 -27.19
CA THR A 144 -10.38 -14.65 -26.96
C THR A 144 -10.37 -14.27 -25.49
N VAL A 145 -10.96 -15.11 -24.63
CA VAL A 145 -10.96 -14.91 -23.18
C VAL A 145 -9.84 -15.76 -22.59
N PRO A 146 -8.84 -15.18 -21.93
CA PRO A 146 -7.80 -15.95 -21.24
C PRO A 146 -8.35 -16.55 -19.94
N ILE A 147 -7.63 -17.53 -19.41
CA ILE A 147 -7.86 -18.13 -18.10
C ILE A 147 -6.78 -17.65 -17.15
N ASN A 148 -7.17 -17.22 -15.96
CA ASN A 148 -6.25 -16.87 -14.88
C ASN A 148 -6.55 -17.72 -13.65
N ILE A 149 -5.54 -18.35 -13.08
CA ILE A 149 -5.68 -19.10 -11.82
C ILE A 149 -4.65 -18.55 -10.85
N PHE A 150 -5.08 -18.16 -9.65
CA PHE A 150 -4.23 -17.54 -8.65
C PHE A 150 -4.30 -18.30 -7.33
N LEU A 151 -3.18 -18.89 -6.91
CA LEU A 151 -3.07 -19.72 -5.70
C LEU A 151 -2.08 -19.11 -4.71
N TYR A 152 -2.41 -19.17 -3.42
CA TYR A 152 -1.45 -18.92 -2.34
C TYR A 152 -0.80 -20.22 -1.89
N PHE A 153 0.41 -20.14 -1.35
CA PHE A 153 0.99 -21.24 -0.60
C PHE A 153 1.91 -20.74 0.50
N ASP A 154 2.12 -21.58 1.50
CA ASP A 154 3.18 -21.40 2.48
C ASP A 154 4.41 -22.19 2.04
N ALA A 155 5.58 -21.65 2.32
CA ALA A 155 6.84 -22.24 1.93
C ALA A 155 7.79 -22.28 3.12
N ARG A 156 8.42 -23.44 3.32
CA ARG A 156 9.48 -23.63 4.31
C ARG A 156 10.72 -24.19 3.64
N ALA A 157 11.83 -23.47 3.71
CA ALA A 157 13.11 -23.94 3.21
C ALA A 157 14.01 -24.33 4.39
N THR A 158 14.54 -25.56 4.35
CA THR A 158 15.62 -25.96 5.23
C THR A 158 16.96 -25.63 4.59
N ALA A 159 17.93 -25.27 5.42
CA ALA A 159 19.28 -24.85 5.04
C ALA A 159 20.18 -25.98 4.44
N ASP A 160 19.59 -27.08 4.00
CA ASP A 160 20.34 -28.22 3.47
C ASP A 160 20.89 -27.91 2.08
N GLN A 161 22.06 -28.48 1.77
CA GLN A 161 22.64 -28.33 0.44
C GLN A 161 21.73 -29.02 -0.59
N ALA A 162 21.13 -28.24 -1.48
CA ALA A 162 20.20 -28.72 -2.48
C ALA A 162 20.58 -28.23 -3.88
N LYS A 163 20.38 -29.09 -4.89
CA LYS A 163 20.53 -28.75 -6.33
C LYS A 163 19.23 -29.02 -7.10
N PRO A 164 18.12 -28.37 -6.75
CA PRO A 164 16.83 -28.64 -7.38
C PRO A 164 16.81 -28.20 -8.84
N LEU A 165 15.87 -28.77 -9.58
CA LEU A 165 15.51 -28.27 -10.90
C LEU A 165 14.87 -26.89 -10.76
N LEU A 166 15.24 -25.99 -11.65
CA LEU A 166 14.68 -24.63 -11.72
C LEU A 166 13.32 -24.60 -12.41
N VAL A 167 12.91 -25.65 -13.11
CA VAL A 167 11.53 -25.78 -13.62
C VAL A 167 10.89 -26.99 -12.96
N PRO A 168 9.99 -26.80 -11.98
CA PRO A 168 9.21 -27.89 -11.42
C PRO A 168 8.17 -28.34 -12.44
N GLN A 169 8.18 -29.62 -12.79
CA GLN A 169 7.24 -30.19 -13.77
C GLN A 169 5.80 -30.22 -13.22
N GLU A 170 5.69 -30.31 -11.90
CA GLU A 170 4.46 -30.50 -11.15
C GLU A 170 3.52 -29.29 -11.26
N TYR A 171 4.06 -28.06 -11.36
CA TYR A 171 3.23 -26.87 -11.61
C TYR A 171 2.45 -27.01 -12.91
N PHE A 172 3.06 -27.57 -13.94
CA PHE A 172 2.41 -27.76 -15.23
C PHE A 172 1.48 -28.97 -15.22
N ARG A 173 1.85 -30.03 -14.50
CA ARG A 173 0.99 -31.21 -14.33
C ARG A 173 -0.27 -30.89 -13.55
N ALA A 174 -0.21 -30.00 -12.56
CA ALA A 174 -1.36 -29.64 -11.73
C ALA A 174 -2.59 -29.18 -12.54
N LEU A 175 -2.40 -28.56 -13.72
CA LEU A 175 -3.49 -28.15 -14.60
C LEU A 175 -4.20 -29.30 -15.34
N TYR A 176 -3.55 -30.46 -15.48
CA TYR A 176 -4.04 -31.55 -16.34
C TYR A 176 -4.14 -32.90 -15.63
N ASP A 177 -3.42 -33.10 -14.54
CA ASP A 177 -3.50 -34.31 -13.70
C ASP A 177 -4.91 -34.59 -13.20
N PRO A 178 -5.74 -33.59 -12.82
CA PRO A 178 -7.15 -33.80 -12.47
C PRO A 178 -8.00 -34.53 -13.52
N PHE A 179 -7.55 -34.56 -14.78
CA PHE A 179 -8.23 -35.24 -15.88
C PHE A 179 -7.86 -36.73 -16.01
N GLN A 180 -6.80 -37.19 -15.34
CA GLN A 180 -6.35 -38.58 -15.46
C GLN A 180 -7.43 -39.56 -15.00
N GLY A 181 -7.75 -40.54 -15.84
CA GLY A 181 -8.81 -41.52 -15.58
C GLY A 181 -10.24 -40.99 -15.75
N ARG A 182 -10.44 -39.67 -15.98
CA ARG A 182 -11.75 -39.07 -16.25
C ARG A 182 -12.03 -38.90 -17.75
N ILE A 183 -11.01 -38.58 -18.54
CA ILE A 183 -11.12 -38.39 -19.99
C ILE A 183 -9.96 -39.10 -20.75
N ASN A 184 -10.18 -39.42 -22.03
CA ASN A 184 -9.22 -40.13 -22.87
C ASN A 184 -7.97 -39.30 -23.20
N ASN A 185 -8.10 -37.98 -23.30
CA ASN A 185 -7.01 -37.03 -23.56
C ASN A 185 -6.68 -36.25 -22.28
N SER A 186 -6.11 -36.92 -21.28
CA SER A 186 -5.76 -36.32 -19.98
C SER A 186 -4.36 -35.69 -19.93
N GLY A 187 -3.56 -35.84 -20.99
CA GLY A 187 -2.22 -35.25 -21.06
C GLY A 187 -2.22 -33.72 -21.25
N PRO A 188 -1.09 -33.05 -20.95
CA PRO A 188 -0.94 -31.61 -21.17
C PRO A 188 -1.25 -31.16 -22.59
N TRP A 189 -1.67 -29.91 -22.74
CA TRP A 189 -1.89 -29.29 -24.05
C TRP A 189 -0.59 -29.24 -24.86
N GLN A 190 -0.67 -29.49 -26.18
CA GLN A 190 0.52 -29.48 -27.03
C GLN A 190 0.79 -28.06 -27.53
N GLY A 191 1.93 -27.50 -27.12
CA GLY A 191 2.34 -26.16 -27.55
C GLY A 191 3.42 -25.55 -26.67
N GLN A 192 3.45 -24.22 -26.62
CA GLN A 192 4.48 -23.46 -25.91
C GLN A 192 4.11 -23.17 -24.46
N TYR A 193 5.08 -23.41 -23.59
CA TYR A 193 5.03 -23.14 -22.16
C TYR A 193 6.10 -22.14 -21.77
N THR A 194 5.73 -21.19 -20.93
CA THR A 194 6.67 -20.21 -20.34
C THR A 194 6.60 -20.32 -18.83
N PHE A 195 7.78 -20.40 -18.21
CA PHE A 195 7.92 -20.39 -16.75
C PHE A 195 8.70 -19.14 -16.34
N ASP A 196 8.10 -18.35 -15.46
CA ASP A 196 8.76 -17.22 -14.81
C ASP A 196 8.74 -17.44 -13.29
N HIS A 197 9.89 -17.25 -12.65
CA HIS A 197 10.05 -17.42 -11.21
C HIS A 197 10.78 -16.23 -10.62
N MET A 198 10.36 -15.80 -9.43
CA MET A 198 11.08 -14.88 -8.59
C MET A 198 11.05 -15.36 -7.14
N ASP A 199 12.20 -15.40 -6.49
CA ASP A 199 12.30 -15.70 -5.06
C ASP A 199 13.10 -14.63 -4.33
N TYR A 200 12.50 -14.07 -3.29
CA TYR A 200 13.16 -13.17 -2.35
C TYR A 200 13.44 -13.90 -1.04
N ARG A 201 14.72 -14.06 -0.72
CA ARG A 201 15.20 -14.75 0.48
C ARG A 201 15.97 -13.80 1.38
N VAL A 202 15.44 -13.56 2.58
CA VAL A 202 16.12 -12.82 3.64
C VAL A 202 16.63 -13.82 4.66
N GLY A 203 17.95 -14.02 4.70
CA GLY A 203 18.57 -14.97 5.60
C GLY A 203 20.06 -15.21 5.31
N LEU A 204 20.63 -16.21 5.98
CA LEU A 204 22.04 -16.59 5.82
C LEU A 204 22.28 -17.53 4.62
N VAL A 205 21.19 -18.01 4.01
CA VAL A 205 21.21 -18.88 2.84
C VAL A 205 21.96 -18.21 1.71
N SER A 206 22.86 -18.98 1.10
CA SER A 206 23.78 -18.51 0.07
C SER A 206 23.44 -19.18 -1.25
N TYR A 207 23.24 -18.38 -2.28
CA TYR A 207 23.13 -18.85 -3.66
C TYR A 207 24.50 -19.05 -4.29
N TRP A 208 24.71 -20.18 -4.96
CA TRP A 208 25.96 -20.46 -5.63
C TRP A 208 25.75 -21.31 -6.88
N ASN A 209 26.45 -20.96 -7.97
CA ASN A 209 26.61 -21.79 -9.16
C ASN A 209 25.31 -22.15 -9.91
N THR A 210 25.27 -21.81 -11.20
CA THR A 210 24.12 -22.06 -12.06
C THR A 210 24.52 -22.86 -13.29
N GLN A 211 23.88 -24.00 -13.49
CA GLN A 211 23.90 -24.70 -14.78
C GLN A 211 22.59 -24.40 -15.47
N THR A 212 22.56 -23.35 -16.29
CA THR A 212 21.32 -22.86 -16.89
C THR A 212 21.44 -22.58 -18.38
N SER A 213 20.44 -23.07 -19.11
CA SER A 213 20.13 -22.73 -20.51
C SER A 213 19.10 -21.60 -20.60
N GLY A 214 18.32 -21.36 -19.55
CA GLY A 214 17.41 -20.23 -19.40
C GLY A 214 18.08 -18.94 -18.92
N THR A 215 17.27 -17.92 -18.67
CA THR A 215 17.73 -16.60 -18.18
C THR A 215 17.65 -16.53 -16.66
N VAL A 216 18.78 -16.28 -15.99
CA VAL A 216 18.86 -16.11 -14.53
C VAL A 216 19.37 -14.73 -14.17
N TYR A 217 18.62 -14.00 -13.36
CA TYR A 217 19.07 -12.75 -12.76
C TYR A 217 19.17 -12.91 -11.25
N VAL A 218 20.29 -12.46 -10.68
CA VAL A 218 20.51 -12.45 -9.23
C VAL A 218 20.74 -11.01 -8.81
N PHE A 219 20.04 -10.59 -7.76
CA PHE A 219 20.22 -9.30 -7.12
C PHE A 219 20.52 -9.49 -5.63
N ARG A 220 21.68 -9.03 -5.17
CA ARG A 220 22.10 -9.16 -3.77
C ARG A 220 21.79 -7.89 -3.00
N THR A 221 21.33 -8.04 -1.77
CA THR A 221 21.11 -6.96 -0.81
C THR A 221 21.79 -7.27 0.51
N PRO A 222 22.01 -6.27 1.38
CA PRO A 222 22.51 -6.52 2.73
C PRO A 222 21.56 -7.38 3.58
N ALA A 223 20.28 -7.50 3.21
CA ALA A 223 19.31 -8.31 3.91
C ALA A 223 19.28 -9.76 3.39
N GLY A 224 19.53 -9.97 2.09
CA GLY A 224 19.37 -11.25 1.42
C GLY A 224 19.48 -11.16 -0.10
N GLU A 225 18.95 -12.14 -0.83
CA GLU A 225 19.05 -12.21 -2.29
C GLU A 225 17.67 -12.31 -2.94
N VAL A 226 17.52 -11.65 -4.08
CA VAL A 226 16.42 -11.87 -5.02
C VAL A 226 16.99 -12.65 -6.20
N VAL A 227 16.40 -13.80 -6.52
CA VAL A 227 16.74 -14.56 -7.72
C VAL A 227 15.50 -14.57 -8.62
N SER A 228 15.74 -14.41 -9.92
CA SER A 228 14.70 -14.50 -10.94
C SER A 228 15.17 -15.45 -12.02
N TYR A 229 14.27 -16.31 -12.46
CA TYR A 229 14.52 -17.31 -13.49
C TYR A 229 13.39 -17.32 -14.51
N GLY A 230 13.76 -17.43 -15.79
CA GLY A 230 12.81 -17.52 -16.90
C GLY A 230 13.22 -18.61 -17.88
N ALA A 231 12.26 -19.42 -18.30
CA ALA A 231 12.46 -20.48 -19.27
C ALA A 231 11.26 -20.62 -20.23
N LYS A 232 11.56 -21.00 -21.47
CA LYS A 232 10.56 -21.34 -22.48
C LYS A 232 10.82 -22.75 -23.00
N PHE A 233 9.78 -23.55 -23.09
CA PHE A 233 9.85 -24.93 -23.55
C PHE A 233 8.53 -25.37 -24.17
N THR A 234 8.51 -26.56 -24.76
CA THR A 234 7.32 -27.09 -25.43
C THR A 234 6.94 -28.47 -24.91
N TYR A 235 5.65 -28.77 -24.99
CA TYR A 235 5.13 -30.12 -24.83
C TYR A 235 4.65 -30.62 -26.20
N GLY A 236 5.17 -31.76 -26.63
CA GLY A 236 4.84 -32.37 -27.92
C GLY A 236 4.62 -33.88 -27.82
N SER A 237 4.58 -34.56 -28.97
CA SER A 237 4.33 -36.01 -29.06
C SER A 237 5.41 -36.86 -28.37
N SER A 238 6.63 -36.34 -28.22
CA SER A 238 7.74 -36.99 -27.51
C SER A 238 7.84 -36.59 -26.02
N GLY A 239 6.87 -35.83 -25.51
CA GLY A 239 6.83 -35.36 -24.12
C GLY A 239 7.37 -33.95 -23.91
N TRP A 240 7.81 -33.67 -22.69
CA TRP A 240 8.30 -32.35 -22.26
C TRP A 240 9.73 -32.08 -22.74
N THR A 241 9.98 -30.87 -23.24
CA THR A 241 11.33 -30.34 -23.51
C THR A 241 11.82 -29.41 -22.40
N ILE A 242 11.46 -29.72 -21.14
CA ILE A 242 11.80 -28.89 -19.97
C ILE A 242 13.33 -28.82 -19.79
N PRO A 243 13.92 -27.60 -19.69
CA PRO A 243 15.33 -27.41 -19.38
C PRO A 243 15.72 -28.11 -18.08
N GLN A 244 16.82 -28.87 -18.11
CA GLN A 244 17.39 -29.52 -16.92
C GLN A 244 18.27 -28.56 -16.12
N ASP A 245 17.80 -27.32 -16.00
CA ASP A 245 18.49 -26.22 -15.38
C ASP A 245 18.50 -26.39 -13.86
N ARG A 246 19.66 -26.15 -13.23
CA ARG A 246 19.85 -26.33 -11.78
C ARG A 246 20.59 -25.14 -11.18
N ALA A 247 20.21 -24.81 -9.95
CA ALA A 247 20.93 -23.88 -9.10
C ALA A 247 21.25 -24.56 -7.77
N GLU A 248 22.42 -24.25 -7.21
CA GLU A 248 22.82 -24.78 -5.90
C GLU A 248 22.52 -23.78 -4.79
N TYR A 249 21.96 -24.30 -3.70
CA TYR A 249 21.61 -23.54 -2.52
C TYR A 249 22.26 -24.19 -1.31
N GLN A 250 22.76 -23.36 -0.40
CA GLN A 250 23.38 -23.81 0.84
C GLN A 250 22.97 -22.91 1.99
N GLY A 251 22.69 -23.48 3.16
CA GLY A 251 22.26 -22.73 4.34
C GLY A 251 23.21 -21.61 4.78
N PHE A 252 24.52 -21.82 4.66
CA PHE A 252 25.52 -20.78 4.89
C PHE A 252 26.81 -21.12 4.16
N ASN A 253 27.33 -20.17 3.39
CA ASN A 253 28.66 -20.25 2.80
C ASN A 253 29.39 -18.92 3.04
N PHE A 254 30.44 -18.92 3.83
CA PHE A 254 31.16 -17.69 4.19
C PHE A 254 31.68 -16.89 2.98
N LEU A 255 32.03 -17.56 1.88
CA LEU A 255 32.57 -16.89 0.69
C LEU A 255 31.50 -16.32 -0.23
N GLU A 256 30.28 -16.85 -0.17
CA GLU A 256 29.16 -16.45 -1.05
C GLU A 256 28.03 -15.73 -0.30
N ASN A 257 28.08 -15.71 1.03
CA ASN A 257 27.04 -15.14 1.85
C ASN A 257 26.87 -13.62 1.58
N PRO A 258 25.64 -13.15 1.29
CA PRO A 258 25.39 -11.75 0.90
C PRO A 258 25.80 -10.73 1.95
N GLN A 259 25.60 -11.04 3.24
CA GLN A 259 25.92 -10.15 4.35
C GLN A 259 27.44 -10.06 4.55
N VAL A 260 28.15 -11.20 4.47
CA VAL A 260 29.62 -11.23 4.55
C VAL A 260 30.24 -10.47 3.37
N LEU A 261 29.74 -10.68 2.15
CA LEU A 261 30.19 -9.96 0.96
C LEU A 261 29.90 -8.46 1.05
N PHE A 262 28.77 -8.05 1.64
CA PHE A 262 28.48 -6.64 1.89
C PHE A 262 29.52 -6.01 2.83
N ILE A 263 29.83 -6.68 3.94
CA ILE A 263 30.84 -6.21 4.90
C ILE A 263 32.20 -6.08 4.20
N LEU A 264 32.59 -7.08 3.40
CA LEU A 264 33.81 -7.04 2.62
C LEU A 264 33.86 -5.82 1.68
N VAL A 265 32.82 -5.60 0.87
CA VAL A 265 32.75 -4.48 -0.07
C VAL A 265 32.74 -3.14 0.66
N PHE A 266 32.06 -3.06 1.80
CA PHE A 266 32.02 -1.88 2.65
C PHE A 266 33.41 -1.56 3.23
N VAL A 267 34.10 -2.55 3.80
CA VAL A 267 35.46 -2.40 4.36
C VAL A 267 36.45 -2.02 3.26
N CYS A 268 36.45 -2.73 2.13
CA CYS A 268 37.32 -2.41 1.00
C CYS A 268 37.03 -1.01 0.44
N GLY A 269 35.75 -0.66 0.28
CA GLY A 269 35.34 0.67 -0.18
C GLY A 269 35.75 1.78 0.80
N TYR A 270 35.64 1.54 2.11
CA TYR A 270 36.14 2.44 3.13
C TYR A 270 37.65 2.62 3.03
N VAL A 271 38.44 1.55 2.83
CA VAL A 271 39.90 1.64 2.66
C VAL A 271 40.26 2.41 1.38
N ILE A 272 39.61 2.09 0.25
CA ILE A 272 39.84 2.74 -1.05
C ILE A 272 39.54 4.25 -0.96
N SER A 273 38.51 4.64 -0.21
CA SER A 273 38.16 6.05 0.00
C SER A 273 39.03 6.75 1.06
N SER A 274 39.34 6.09 2.17
CA SER A 274 40.00 6.72 3.31
C SER A 274 41.51 6.87 3.13
N VAL A 275 42.20 5.90 2.50
CA VAL A 275 43.66 5.90 2.38
C VAL A 275 44.18 7.09 1.55
N PRO A 276 43.66 7.37 0.33
CA PRO A 276 44.08 8.55 -0.44
C PRO A 276 43.81 9.87 0.27
N ASN A 277 42.75 9.94 1.08
CA ASN A 277 42.42 11.12 1.88
C ASN A 277 43.42 11.33 3.03
N ARG A 278 43.80 10.26 3.74
CA ARG A 278 44.83 10.29 4.77
C ARG A 278 46.18 10.75 4.19
N GLN A 279 46.56 10.24 3.02
CA GLN A 279 47.80 10.64 2.35
C GLN A 279 47.78 12.08 1.84
N TYR A 280 46.65 12.55 1.31
CA TYR A 280 46.48 13.97 0.98
C TYR A 280 46.59 14.86 2.23
N ALA A 281 46.04 14.44 3.36
CA ALA A 281 46.16 15.18 4.62
C ALA A 281 47.61 15.28 5.08
N ALA A 282 48.38 14.18 5.00
CA ALA A 282 49.82 14.17 5.28
C ALA A 282 50.59 15.10 4.34
N TYR A 283 50.32 15.04 3.03
CA TYR A 283 50.89 15.95 2.02
C TYR A 283 50.57 17.43 2.31
N LYS A 284 49.34 17.73 2.71
CA LYS A 284 48.91 19.09 3.10
C LYS A 284 49.61 19.56 4.37
N LEU A 285 49.84 18.68 5.34
CA LEU A 285 50.56 19.01 6.58
C LEU A 285 52.05 19.27 6.32
N ALA A 286 52.66 18.57 5.36
CA ALA A 286 54.05 18.78 4.95
C ALA A 286 54.30 20.17 4.34
N HIS A 287 53.26 20.86 3.83
CA HIS A 287 53.40 22.25 3.41
C HIS A 287 53.59 23.18 4.61
N PRO A 288 54.51 24.18 4.52
CA PRO A 288 54.62 25.23 5.52
C PRO A 288 53.27 25.91 5.78
N ARG A 289 52.98 26.26 7.05
CA ARG A 289 51.67 26.80 7.48
C ARG A 289 51.15 27.94 6.59
N ARG A 290 52.05 28.80 6.09
CA ARG A 290 51.72 29.96 5.23
C ARG A 290 51.16 29.60 3.86
N VAL A 291 51.62 28.50 3.26
CA VAL A 291 51.27 28.10 1.88
C VAL A 291 50.42 26.83 1.82
N ARG A 292 50.01 26.29 2.96
CA ARG A 292 49.15 25.10 3.07
C ARG A 292 47.85 25.18 2.26
N HIS A 293 47.31 26.39 2.06
CA HIS A 293 46.12 26.62 1.23
C HIS A 293 46.36 26.35 -0.27
N LYS A 294 47.62 26.33 -0.73
CA LYS A 294 48.00 26.04 -2.12
C LYS A 294 48.15 24.54 -2.42
N ALA A 295 48.08 23.67 -1.41
CA ALA A 295 48.22 22.23 -1.57
C ALA A 295 47.03 21.64 -2.35
N LYS A 296 47.26 21.26 -3.61
CA LYS A 296 46.22 20.71 -4.50
C LYS A 296 46.09 19.20 -4.32
N ARG A 297 44.83 18.74 -4.30
CA ARG A 297 44.49 17.32 -4.30
C ARG A 297 44.70 16.75 -5.71
N ILE A 298 45.34 15.59 -5.83
CA ILE A 298 45.50 14.90 -7.12
C ILE A 298 44.17 14.24 -7.46
N THR A 299 43.33 14.93 -8.25
CA THR A 299 41.93 14.56 -8.48
C THR A 299 41.76 13.19 -9.13
N TRP A 300 42.63 12.82 -10.06
CA TRP A 300 42.49 11.56 -10.81
C TRP A 300 42.55 10.31 -9.90
N ILE A 301 43.45 10.28 -8.90
CA ILE A 301 43.55 9.14 -7.95
C ILE A 301 42.24 8.94 -7.18
N HIS A 302 41.61 10.04 -6.76
CA HIS A 302 40.36 9.99 -6.02
C HIS A 302 39.18 9.63 -6.92
N ILE A 303 39.18 10.07 -8.17
CA ILE A 303 38.19 9.65 -9.18
C ILE A 303 38.33 8.14 -9.45
N THR A 304 39.54 7.64 -9.66
CA THR A 304 39.80 6.20 -9.86
C THR A 304 39.33 5.39 -8.65
N GLY A 305 39.57 5.87 -7.43
CA GLY A 305 39.05 5.24 -6.21
C GLY A 305 37.52 5.15 -6.21
N ILE A 306 36.81 6.23 -6.56
CA ILE A 306 35.35 6.24 -6.67
C ILE A 306 34.87 5.26 -7.74
N VAL A 307 35.50 5.25 -8.91
CA VAL A 307 35.14 4.33 -10.01
C VAL A 307 35.30 2.87 -9.60
N LEU A 308 36.38 2.52 -8.90
CA LEU A 308 36.60 1.15 -8.42
C LEU A 308 35.61 0.76 -7.31
N ILE A 309 35.21 1.70 -6.44
CA ILE A 309 34.15 1.47 -5.46
C ILE A 309 32.82 1.19 -6.17
N LEU A 310 32.45 2.00 -7.16
CA LEU A 310 31.23 1.79 -7.93
C LEU A 310 31.25 0.44 -8.66
N LEU A 311 32.41 0.04 -9.20
CA LEU A 311 32.57 -1.26 -9.84
C LEU A 311 32.36 -2.42 -8.85
N LEU A 312 32.92 -2.34 -7.64
CA LEU A 312 32.69 -3.34 -6.59
C LEU A 312 31.22 -3.41 -6.17
N LEU A 313 30.56 -2.26 -6.07
CA LEU A 313 29.13 -2.20 -5.75
C LEU A 313 28.29 -2.85 -6.85
N ILE A 314 28.59 -2.59 -8.13
CA ILE A 314 27.89 -3.23 -9.25
C ILE A 314 28.07 -4.75 -9.21
N PHE A 315 29.30 -5.24 -9.00
CA PHE A 315 29.57 -6.68 -8.90
C PHE A 315 28.92 -7.34 -7.69
N TYR A 316 28.74 -6.59 -6.61
CA TYR A 316 28.00 -7.05 -5.45
C TYR A 316 26.50 -7.13 -5.72
N PHE A 317 25.87 -6.01 -6.11
CA PHE A 317 24.43 -5.93 -6.28
C PHE A 317 23.94 -6.80 -7.45
N VAL A 318 24.70 -6.89 -8.54
CA VAL A 318 24.31 -7.61 -9.75
C VAL A 318 25.42 -8.58 -10.17
N PRO A 319 25.51 -9.78 -9.56
CA PRO A 319 26.51 -10.78 -9.91
C PRO A 319 26.50 -11.18 -11.39
N ASN A 320 25.32 -11.12 -12.03
CA ASN A 320 25.12 -11.49 -13.43
C ASN A 320 25.09 -10.29 -14.37
N PHE A 321 25.71 -9.15 -14.01
CA PHE A 321 25.60 -7.93 -14.83
C PHE A 321 26.09 -8.14 -16.27
N THR A 322 26.99 -9.10 -16.51
CA THR A 322 27.52 -9.41 -17.84
C THR A 322 26.46 -10.01 -18.77
N MET A 323 25.38 -10.59 -18.24
CA MET A 323 24.28 -11.12 -19.06
C MET A 323 23.57 -10.01 -19.83
N LEU A 324 23.56 -8.77 -19.32
CA LEU A 324 23.06 -7.59 -20.05
C LEU A 324 23.84 -7.34 -21.36
N PHE A 325 25.05 -7.88 -21.46
CA PHE A 325 25.92 -7.78 -22.63
C PHE A 325 26.02 -9.11 -23.41
N GLY A 326 25.13 -10.07 -23.14
CA GLY A 326 25.11 -11.37 -23.79
C GLY A 326 26.19 -12.35 -23.30
N LEU A 327 26.86 -12.06 -22.19
CA LEU A 327 27.87 -12.92 -21.57
C LEU A 327 27.26 -13.64 -20.36
N SER A 328 27.19 -14.96 -20.39
CA SER A 328 26.61 -15.80 -19.33
C SER A 328 27.53 -16.03 -18.12
N TRP A 329 28.35 -15.04 -17.76
CA TRP A 329 29.25 -15.15 -16.61
C TRP A 329 28.54 -14.79 -15.29
N PHE A 330 28.66 -15.67 -14.31
CA PHE A 330 28.19 -15.47 -12.94
C PHE A 330 29.37 -14.99 -12.07
N MET A 331 29.28 -13.78 -11.49
CA MET A 331 30.30 -13.29 -10.58
C MET A 331 30.14 -13.89 -9.18
N SER A 332 30.87 -14.98 -8.95
CA SER A 332 31.12 -15.55 -7.62
C SER A 332 31.56 -14.49 -6.60
N GLY A 333 31.08 -14.63 -5.35
CA GLY A 333 31.59 -13.92 -4.18
C GLY A 333 33.09 -14.08 -3.96
N VAL A 334 33.68 -15.22 -4.36
CA VAL A 334 35.14 -15.42 -4.36
C VAL A 334 35.87 -14.34 -5.17
N PHE A 335 35.29 -13.85 -6.27
CA PHE A 335 35.91 -12.75 -7.02
C PHE A 335 35.91 -11.43 -6.25
N LEU A 336 34.89 -11.15 -5.43
CA LEU A 336 34.88 -9.95 -4.58
C LEU A 336 35.97 -10.04 -3.51
N TRP A 337 36.19 -11.23 -2.94
CA TRP A 337 37.28 -11.51 -2.01
C TRP A 337 38.67 -11.26 -2.61
N ILE A 338 38.82 -11.41 -3.92
CA ILE A 338 40.08 -11.13 -4.62
C ILE A 338 40.15 -9.65 -5.04
N LEU A 339 39.13 -9.16 -5.76
CA LEU A 339 39.13 -7.84 -6.37
C LEU A 339 39.11 -6.71 -5.33
N GLY A 340 38.34 -6.85 -4.24
CA GLY A 340 38.23 -5.84 -3.19
C GLY A 340 39.59 -5.47 -2.57
N PRO A 341 40.33 -6.43 -2.00
CA PRO A 341 41.67 -6.20 -1.47
C PRO A 341 42.67 -5.73 -2.54
N VAL A 342 42.62 -6.31 -3.75
CA VAL A 342 43.51 -5.89 -4.85
C VAL A 342 43.29 -4.42 -5.21
N PHE A 343 42.05 -3.98 -5.36
CA PHE A 343 41.73 -2.56 -5.63
C PHE A 343 42.18 -1.65 -4.49
N ALA A 344 41.98 -2.06 -3.23
CA ALA A 344 42.45 -1.32 -2.06
C ALA A 344 43.97 -1.16 -2.05
N ILE A 345 44.72 -2.22 -2.35
CA ILE A 345 46.19 -2.20 -2.44
C ILE A 345 46.64 -1.29 -3.59
N ILE A 346 46.08 -1.47 -4.80
CA ILE A 346 46.46 -0.69 -5.98
C ILE A 346 46.25 0.80 -5.75
N VAL A 347 45.07 1.20 -5.25
CA VAL A 347 44.77 2.61 -4.97
C VAL A 347 45.65 3.13 -3.84
N GLY A 348 45.81 2.37 -2.75
CA GLY A 348 46.62 2.78 -1.61
C GLY A 348 48.10 2.99 -1.94
N VAL A 349 48.71 2.06 -2.69
CA VAL A 349 50.10 2.14 -3.15
C VAL A 349 50.27 3.27 -4.16
N SER A 350 49.38 3.37 -5.15
CA SER A 350 49.45 4.43 -6.17
C SER A 350 49.33 5.81 -5.53
N ALA A 351 48.40 5.98 -4.60
CA ALA A 351 48.22 7.21 -3.87
C ALA A 351 49.47 7.55 -3.04
N LYS A 352 50.09 6.56 -2.37
CA LYS A 352 51.31 6.76 -1.56
C LYS A 352 52.44 7.27 -2.42
N VAL A 353 52.75 6.55 -3.50
CA VAL A 353 53.85 6.88 -4.43
C VAL A 353 53.67 8.29 -5.00
N MET A 354 52.45 8.65 -5.40
CA MET A 354 52.18 9.95 -6.01
C MET A 354 52.24 11.11 -5.00
N TYR A 355 51.69 10.97 -3.81
CA TYR A 355 51.75 12.02 -2.78
C TYR A 355 53.15 12.14 -2.16
N ASP A 356 53.91 11.05 -2.02
CA ASP A 356 55.30 11.12 -1.57
C ASP A 356 56.18 11.84 -2.59
N LYS A 357 56.00 11.54 -3.90
CA LYS A 357 56.67 12.26 -4.98
C LYS A 357 56.30 13.74 -4.98
N ALA A 358 55.02 14.07 -4.77
CA ALA A 358 54.56 15.45 -4.67
C ALA A 358 55.10 16.18 -3.42
N THR A 359 55.28 15.47 -2.30
CA THR A 359 55.84 16.02 -1.07
C THR A 359 57.31 16.37 -1.23
N LYS A 360 58.09 15.50 -1.87
CA LYS A 360 59.52 15.74 -2.17
C LYS A 360 59.74 16.93 -3.11
N ALA A 361 58.75 17.29 -3.92
CA ALA A 361 58.81 18.43 -4.84
C ALA A 361 58.48 19.78 -4.18
N ILE A 362 58.18 19.82 -2.87
CA ILE A 362 57.88 21.07 -2.16
C ILE A 362 59.19 21.85 -1.91
N PRO A 363 59.34 23.09 -2.40
CA PRO A 363 60.53 23.89 -2.13
C PRO A 363 60.60 24.32 -0.65
N PRO A 364 61.80 24.43 -0.06
CA PRO A 364 61.98 24.79 1.35
C PRO A 364 61.43 26.20 1.66
N ALA A 365 60.95 26.38 2.89
CA ALA A 365 60.22 27.59 3.33
C ALA A 365 61.02 28.91 3.20
N GLU A 366 62.36 28.82 3.15
CA GLU A 366 63.28 29.96 2.99
C GLU A 366 63.31 30.52 1.55
N ALA A 367 62.91 29.72 0.56
CA ALA A 367 62.91 30.12 -0.85
C ALA A 367 61.62 30.86 -1.30
N MET A 368 60.72 31.21 -0.37
CA MET A 368 59.41 31.78 -0.70
C MET A 368 59.28 33.27 -0.34
N PRO A 369 58.85 34.15 -1.27
CA PRO A 369 58.81 35.59 -1.05
C PRO A 369 57.78 36.00 0.01
N ILE A 370 58.19 36.91 0.91
CA ILE A 370 57.35 37.52 1.94
C ILE A 370 56.45 38.56 1.25
N ILE A 371 55.16 38.27 1.11
CA ILE A 371 54.19 39.28 0.67
C ILE A 371 53.87 40.18 1.88
N ARG A 372 54.50 41.35 1.96
CA ARG A 372 54.04 42.44 2.84
C ARG A 372 52.70 42.94 2.28
N ARG A 373 51.60 42.73 3.01
CA ARG A 373 50.32 43.37 2.70
C ARG A 373 50.46 44.87 2.93
N ALA A 374 50.17 45.67 1.92
CA ALA A 374 50.00 47.12 2.05
C ALA A 374 48.81 47.42 2.95
N THR A 375 49.00 48.35 3.88
CA THR A 375 47.98 48.89 4.79
C THR A 375 46.86 49.57 3.98
N PRO A 376 45.58 49.39 4.31
CA PRO A 376 44.52 50.17 3.67
C PRO A 376 44.55 51.61 4.20
N LEU A 377 44.40 52.58 3.29
CA LEU A 377 44.20 54.00 3.62
C LEU A 377 42.85 54.21 4.35
N PRO A 378 42.76 55.21 5.25
CA PRO A 378 41.53 55.47 6.01
C PRO A 378 40.45 56.07 5.11
N GLN A 379 39.24 55.51 5.18
CA GLN A 379 38.05 56.10 4.56
C GLN A 379 37.32 56.98 5.58
N SER A 380 36.93 58.16 5.09
CA SER A 380 36.25 59.24 5.79
C SER A 380 34.84 58.86 6.26
N GLU A 381 34.49 59.42 7.41
CA GLU A 381 33.21 59.31 8.10
C GLU A 381 32.01 59.73 7.23
N SER A 382 30.95 58.92 7.27
CA SER A 382 29.59 59.41 7.02
C SER A 382 28.66 58.74 8.03
N GLY A 383 27.98 59.57 8.81
CA GLY A 383 27.24 59.19 10.00
C GLY A 383 25.92 58.49 9.70
N VAL A 384 25.58 57.51 10.55
CA VAL A 384 24.25 56.90 10.63
C VAL A 384 23.70 57.19 12.02
N ARG A 385 22.60 57.93 12.10
CA ARG A 385 21.86 58.20 13.34
C ARG A 385 21.01 56.99 13.71
N VAL A 386 21.25 56.45 14.90
CA VAL A 386 20.39 55.44 15.54
C VAL A 386 19.48 56.17 16.53
N VAL A 387 18.16 56.06 16.33
CA VAL A 387 17.15 56.55 17.28
C VAL A 387 16.79 55.39 18.22
N VAL A 388 17.10 55.55 19.51
CA VAL A 388 16.68 54.64 20.59
C VAL A 388 15.51 55.31 21.32
N SER A 389 14.38 54.60 21.46
CA SER A 389 13.27 55.01 22.33
C SER A 389 13.36 54.27 23.68
N PRO A 390 13.01 54.91 24.82
CA PRO A 390 13.23 54.33 26.15
C PRO A 390 12.03 53.53 26.71
N SER A 391 12.36 52.67 27.66
CA SER A 391 11.52 51.75 28.46
C SER A 391 10.53 52.46 29.41
N PRO A 392 9.38 51.85 29.80
CA PRO A 392 8.47 52.40 30.81
C PRO A 392 8.84 52.00 32.25
N GLY A 393 8.66 52.96 33.16
CA GLY A 393 8.82 52.81 34.63
C GLY A 393 7.60 52.20 35.35
N PRO A 394 7.67 52.08 36.70
CA PRO A 394 6.91 51.09 37.46
C PRO A 394 5.55 51.57 38.01
N MET A 395 4.70 50.59 38.31
CA MET A 395 3.33 50.71 38.83
C MET A 395 3.26 51.20 40.29
N ALA A 396 2.24 52.00 40.60
CA ALA A 396 1.84 52.38 41.96
C ALA A 396 0.59 51.60 42.42
N ALA A 397 0.53 51.32 43.72
CA ALA A 397 -0.46 50.51 44.44
C ALA A 397 -1.81 51.23 44.70
N PRO A 398 -2.89 50.50 45.07
CA PRO A 398 -4.23 51.05 45.23
C PRO A 398 -4.61 51.39 46.69
N ALA A 399 -5.65 52.21 46.87
CA ALA A 399 -6.28 52.53 48.15
C ALA A 399 -7.84 52.54 48.02
N PRO A 400 -8.61 52.40 49.13
CA PRO A 400 -9.86 51.63 49.13
C PRO A 400 -11.18 52.41 49.41
N MET A 401 -12.29 51.72 49.08
CA MET A 401 -13.66 51.66 49.66
C MET A 401 -14.33 52.91 50.31
N ALA A 402 -15.59 53.20 49.90
CA ALA A 402 -16.85 52.95 50.66
C ALA A 402 -17.97 54.03 50.56
N GLN A 403 -19.18 53.56 50.16
CA GLN A 403 -20.57 53.91 50.61
C GLN A 403 -21.13 55.32 50.27
N ALA A 404 -22.44 55.58 50.06
CA ALA A 404 -23.67 54.95 50.54
C ALA A 404 -24.90 55.22 49.60
N ALA A 405 -26.03 54.59 49.94
CA ALA A 405 -27.24 54.31 49.17
C ALA A 405 -28.31 55.42 49.07
N ALA A 406 -29.22 55.26 48.09
CA ALA A 406 -30.61 55.72 48.12
C ALA A 406 -31.52 54.68 47.43
N ALA A 407 -32.71 54.43 47.99
CA ALA A 407 -33.63 53.35 47.60
C ALA A 407 -34.60 53.74 46.45
N PRO A 408 -34.88 52.85 45.48
CA PRO A 408 -36.02 53.02 44.58
C PRO A 408 -37.26 52.20 45.03
N ALA A 409 -38.40 52.87 45.10
CA ALA A 409 -39.70 52.28 45.42
C ALA A 409 -40.41 51.78 44.14
N GLY A 410 -40.82 50.51 44.12
CA GLY A 410 -41.59 49.90 43.03
C GLY A 410 -42.31 48.62 43.49
N PRO A 411 -43.28 48.10 42.73
CA PRO A 411 -44.04 46.89 43.10
C PRO A 411 -43.09 45.69 43.26
N PRO A 412 -43.39 44.72 44.16
CA PRO A 412 -42.49 43.60 44.43
C PRO A 412 -42.49 42.58 43.29
N CYS A 413 -41.31 42.05 42.97
CA CYS A 413 -41.16 40.97 42.00
C CYS A 413 -41.84 39.69 42.53
N GLY A 414 -42.63 39.02 41.67
CA GLY A 414 -43.36 37.79 42.03
C GLY A 414 -42.49 36.61 42.45
N MET A 415 -41.18 36.65 42.18
CA MET A 415 -40.21 35.62 42.57
C MET A 415 -39.35 36.06 43.76
N CYS A 416 -38.52 37.11 43.60
CA CYS A 416 -37.52 37.49 44.60
C CYS A 416 -38.02 38.48 45.66
N LYS A 417 -39.26 38.98 45.52
CA LYS A 417 -39.92 39.95 46.42
C LYS A 417 -39.21 41.30 46.59
N GLN A 418 -38.14 41.56 45.85
CA GLN A 418 -37.46 42.86 45.80
C GLN A 418 -38.27 43.86 44.94
N PRO A 419 -38.23 45.17 45.25
CA PRO A 419 -38.96 46.19 44.51
C PRO A 419 -38.40 46.36 43.09
N LEU A 420 -39.27 46.39 42.09
CA LEU A 420 -38.89 46.69 40.71
C LEU A 420 -38.66 48.20 40.55
N ALA A 421 -37.40 48.64 40.60
CA ALA A 421 -37.01 50.03 40.38
C ALA A 421 -37.38 50.53 38.97
N ASP A 422 -37.32 49.64 37.97
CA ASP A 422 -37.55 49.92 36.56
C ASP A 422 -38.86 49.27 36.08
N ALA A 423 -39.99 49.79 36.55
CA ALA A 423 -41.34 49.33 36.18
C ALA A 423 -41.60 49.13 34.66
N PRO A 424 -41.07 49.94 33.71
CA PRO A 424 -41.31 49.71 32.28
C PRO A 424 -40.59 48.50 31.68
N ASN A 425 -39.52 47.98 32.32
CA ASN A 425 -38.78 46.81 31.82
C ASN A 425 -39.16 45.50 32.52
N ALA A 426 -40.25 45.49 33.29
CA ALA A 426 -40.73 44.32 34.00
C ALA A 426 -41.44 43.31 33.07
N THR A 427 -41.10 42.03 33.16
CA THR A 427 -41.80 40.98 32.42
C THR A 427 -43.15 40.71 33.06
N LYS A 428 -44.24 41.07 32.38
CA LYS A 428 -45.61 40.86 32.84
C LYS A 428 -46.15 39.51 32.38
N CYS A 429 -46.55 38.66 33.32
CA CYS A 429 -47.26 37.43 33.03
C CYS A 429 -48.75 37.71 32.77
N THR A 430 -49.43 36.80 32.07
CA THR A 430 -50.88 36.85 31.80
C THR A 430 -51.73 36.89 33.08
N CYS A 431 -51.24 36.34 34.20
CA CYS A 431 -51.88 36.45 35.51
C CYS A 431 -51.73 37.84 36.19
N GLY A 432 -51.06 38.80 35.54
CA GLY A 432 -50.90 40.16 36.04
C GLY A 432 -49.68 40.40 36.93
N ARG A 433 -48.90 39.36 37.27
CA ARG A 433 -47.67 39.51 38.07
C ARG A 433 -46.48 40.00 37.24
N LEU A 434 -45.62 40.78 37.89
CA LEU A 434 -44.41 41.36 37.33
C LEU A 434 -43.17 40.64 37.86
N PHE A 435 -42.19 40.41 37.00
CA PHE A 435 -40.91 39.80 37.33
C PHE A 435 -39.75 40.66 36.80
N HIS A 436 -38.60 40.63 37.48
CA HIS A 436 -37.37 41.18 36.90
C HIS A 436 -36.98 40.36 35.66
N PRO A 437 -36.43 40.99 34.60
CA PRO A 437 -35.90 40.28 33.44
C PRO A 437 -34.92 39.17 33.83
N ASN A 438 -34.04 39.42 34.80
CA ASN A 438 -33.07 38.42 35.27
C ASN A 438 -33.69 37.32 36.13
N CYS A 439 -34.85 37.56 36.75
CA CYS A 439 -35.53 36.52 37.54
C CYS A 439 -36.30 35.53 36.64
N VAL A 440 -36.61 35.87 35.39
CA VAL A 440 -37.26 34.95 34.43
C VAL A 440 -36.29 34.16 33.56
N LEU A 441 -34.99 34.51 33.59
CA LEU A 441 -33.94 33.75 32.91
C LEU A 441 -33.88 32.33 33.49
N GLY A 442 -34.38 31.35 32.73
CA GLY A 442 -34.43 29.93 33.11
C GLY A 442 -35.82 29.39 33.46
N MET A 443 -36.86 30.24 33.54
CA MET A 443 -38.24 29.78 33.75
C MET A 443 -39.01 29.69 32.43
N LYS A 444 -39.58 28.52 32.12
CA LYS A 444 -40.48 28.35 30.97
C LYS A 444 -41.94 28.73 31.30
N THR A 445 -42.35 28.56 32.56
CA THR A 445 -43.72 28.81 33.04
C THR A 445 -43.73 29.63 34.33
N CYS A 446 -44.80 30.40 34.54
CA CYS A 446 -44.99 31.15 35.77
C CYS A 446 -45.28 30.20 36.95
N PRO A 447 -44.57 30.28 38.09
CA PRO A 447 -44.78 29.37 39.22
C PRO A 447 -46.15 29.50 39.91
N TYR A 448 -46.89 30.58 39.63
CA TYR A 448 -48.20 30.83 40.26
C TYR A 448 -49.40 30.48 39.39
N CYS A 449 -49.30 30.61 38.06
CA CYS A 449 -50.41 30.31 37.15
C CYS A 449 -50.06 29.31 36.04
N GLN A 450 -48.81 28.84 36.00
CA GLN A 450 -48.26 27.89 35.02
C GLN A 450 -48.35 28.33 33.56
N ALA A 451 -48.79 29.56 33.26
CA ALA A 451 -48.77 30.10 31.91
C ALA A 451 -47.34 30.31 31.39
N PHE A 452 -47.13 30.07 30.10
CA PHE A 452 -45.86 30.33 29.42
C PHE A 452 -45.51 31.83 29.45
N LEU A 453 -44.25 32.14 29.77
CA LEU A 453 -43.77 33.52 29.76
C LEU A 453 -43.49 33.97 28.32
N PRO A 454 -43.83 35.22 27.96
CA PRO A 454 -43.60 35.74 26.61
C PRO A 454 -42.09 35.73 26.28
N GLY A 455 -41.70 34.99 25.22
CA GLY A 455 -40.32 34.84 24.74
C GLY A 455 -39.68 33.44 24.86
N ALA A 456 -40.41 32.42 25.33
CA ALA A 456 -39.87 31.09 25.66
C ALA A 456 -40.22 29.94 24.66
N GLY A 457 -40.26 30.22 23.35
CA GLY A 457 -40.38 29.18 22.29
C GLY A 457 -39.02 28.86 21.64
N PRO A 458 -38.77 27.64 21.12
CA PRO A 458 -37.53 27.31 20.44
C PRO A 458 -37.36 28.22 19.21
N LYS A 459 -36.22 28.89 19.11
CA LYS A 459 -35.87 29.70 17.94
C LYS A 459 -35.63 28.76 16.76
N THR A 460 -36.24 29.07 15.62
CA THR A 460 -36.06 28.31 14.36
C THR A 460 -35.21 29.11 13.38
N VAL A 461 -34.25 28.47 12.74
CA VAL A 461 -33.39 29.03 11.70
C VAL A 461 -33.81 28.49 10.34
N LYS A 462 -33.77 29.34 9.30
CA LYS A 462 -34.03 28.96 7.92
C LYS A 462 -32.77 28.38 7.29
N VAL A 463 -32.81 27.11 6.89
CA VAL A 463 -31.70 26.40 6.24
C VAL A 463 -32.10 26.02 4.82
N GLN A 464 -31.28 26.39 3.83
CA GLN A 464 -31.51 26.02 2.44
C GLN A 464 -30.95 24.61 2.17
N CYS A 465 -31.74 23.75 1.54
CA CYS A 465 -31.31 22.39 1.20
C CYS A 465 -30.26 22.40 0.07
N PRO A 466 -29.09 21.74 0.23
CA PRO A 466 -28.04 21.72 -0.79
C PRO A 466 -28.43 20.96 -2.06
N THR A 467 -29.39 20.05 -1.96
CA THR A 467 -29.80 19.16 -3.08
C THR A 467 -30.87 19.78 -3.97
N CYS A 468 -31.88 20.44 -3.39
CA CYS A 468 -33.04 20.96 -4.14
C CYS A 468 -33.28 22.47 -4.00
N GLY A 469 -32.57 23.15 -3.10
CA GLY A 469 -32.70 24.59 -2.87
C GLY A 469 -33.89 25.02 -2.02
N GLU A 470 -34.74 24.08 -1.54
CA GLU A 470 -35.89 24.39 -0.67
C GLU A 470 -35.45 24.92 0.70
N ILE A 471 -36.16 25.93 1.22
CA ILE A 471 -35.87 26.53 2.53
C ILE A 471 -36.66 25.81 3.61
N ASN A 472 -35.96 25.25 4.59
CA ASN A 472 -36.53 24.49 5.70
C ASN A 472 -36.38 25.28 7.00
N ASP A 473 -37.46 25.38 7.77
CA ASP A 473 -37.42 25.93 9.13
C ASP A 473 -37.01 24.82 10.10
N VAL A 474 -35.82 24.95 10.69
CA VAL A 474 -35.19 23.95 11.58
C VAL A 474 -34.98 24.57 12.97
N PRO A 475 -35.22 23.85 14.08
CA PRO A 475 -34.83 24.33 15.40
C PRO A 475 -33.33 24.67 15.44
N GLU A 476 -32.95 25.77 16.09
CA GLU A 476 -31.55 26.24 16.15
C GLU A 476 -30.60 25.17 16.72
N ASP A 477 -31.09 24.33 17.64
CA ASP A 477 -30.31 23.28 18.34
C ASP A 477 -30.39 21.90 17.67
N ALA A 478 -31.07 21.75 16.52
CA ALA A 478 -31.20 20.45 15.86
C ALA A 478 -29.97 20.13 14.99
N ASP A 479 -29.50 18.88 15.05
CA ASP A 479 -28.45 18.38 14.17
C ASP A 479 -28.95 18.35 12.71
N LYS A 480 -28.31 19.12 11.84
CA LYS A 480 -28.75 19.30 10.45
C LYS A 480 -28.49 18.06 9.59
N LEU A 481 -27.64 17.13 10.06
CA LEU A 481 -27.39 15.86 9.40
C LEU A 481 -28.56 14.87 9.59
N SER A 482 -29.31 15.00 10.68
CA SER A 482 -30.50 14.17 10.97
C SER A 482 -31.82 14.79 10.52
N VAL A 483 -31.85 16.11 10.25
CA VAL A 483 -33.05 16.80 9.78
C VAL A 483 -33.19 16.69 8.25
N LYS A 484 -34.35 16.23 7.79
CA LYS A 484 -34.64 16.02 6.37
C LYS A 484 -35.26 17.24 5.73
N CYS A 485 -34.92 17.48 4.47
CA CYS A 485 -35.62 18.44 3.64
C CYS A 485 -37.07 18.01 3.37
N LYS A 486 -38.03 18.93 3.56
CA LYS A 486 -39.47 18.72 3.30
C LYS A 486 -39.76 18.29 1.86
N ALA A 487 -39.00 18.81 0.88
CA ALA A 487 -39.18 18.50 -0.54
C ALA A 487 -38.49 17.19 -0.98
N CYS A 488 -37.15 17.12 -0.91
CA CYS A 488 -36.38 16.00 -1.48
C CYS A 488 -36.06 14.86 -0.49
N LYS A 489 -36.41 15.00 0.79
CA LYS A 489 -36.16 14.03 1.86
C LYS A 489 -34.68 13.67 2.11
N VAL A 490 -33.74 14.45 1.58
CA VAL A 490 -32.30 14.33 1.84
C VAL A 490 -31.93 15.14 3.10
N PRO A 491 -30.92 14.72 3.89
CA PRO A 491 -30.35 15.54 4.96
C PRO A 491 -30.02 16.98 4.54
N LEU A 492 -30.20 17.93 5.45
CA LEU A 492 -29.95 19.35 5.19
C LEU A 492 -28.47 19.71 5.22
N GLU A 493 -27.66 18.92 5.90
CA GLU A 493 -26.21 18.94 5.83
C GLU A 493 -25.71 17.69 5.09
N ALA A 494 -24.67 17.84 4.28
CA ALA A 494 -24.12 16.74 3.49
C ALA A 494 -22.67 16.49 3.91
N ILE A 495 -22.32 15.21 4.04
CA ILE A 495 -20.94 14.81 4.33
C ILE A 495 -19.99 15.13 3.15
N GLU A 496 -18.73 15.39 3.47
CA GLU A 496 -17.71 15.67 2.46
C GLU A 496 -17.33 14.40 1.69
N SER A 497 -17.12 14.54 0.39
CA SER A 497 -16.81 13.42 -0.50
C SER A 497 -15.31 13.18 -0.53
N GLY A 498 -14.90 11.91 -0.65
CA GLY A 498 -13.49 11.51 -0.73
C GLY A 498 -12.84 11.24 0.63
N TYR A 499 -13.60 11.35 1.72
CA TYR A 499 -13.21 10.92 3.07
C TYR A 499 -13.88 9.60 3.44
N ASN A 500 -13.23 8.84 4.32
CA ASN A 500 -13.75 7.61 4.89
C ASN A 500 -14.37 7.89 6.27
N TYR A 501 -15.61 7.48 6.48
CA TYR A 501 -16.39 7.75 7.71
C TYR A 501 -16.77 6.49 8.45
N LEU A 502 -16.49 6.50 9.76
CA LEU A 502 -17.15 5.61 10.70
C LEU A 502 -18.44 6.28 11.18
N VAL A 503 -19.59 5.63 11.01
CA VAL A 503 -20.90 6.16 11.39
C VAL A 503 -21.40 5.40 12.62
N VAL A 504 -21.24 6.00 13.78
CA VAL A 504 -21.72 5.44 15.05
C VAL A 504 -23.18 5.84 15.23
N THR A 505 -24.09 4.86 15.11
CA THR A 505 -25.54 5.10 15.13
C THR A 505 -26.28 3.88 15.66
N GLU A 506 -27.30 4.09 16.49
CA GLU A 506 -28.27 3.03 16.86
C GLU A 506 -29.19 2.68 15.68
N GLU A 507 -29.56 3.69 14.88
CA GLU A 507 -30.44 3.52 13.73
C GLU A 507 -29.64 3.47 12.43
N ARG A 508 -29.66 2.32 11.74
CA ARG A 508 -29.03 2.12 10.42
C ARG A 508 -29.48 3.14 9.37
N ARG A 509 -30.71 3.64 9.51
CA ARG A 509 -31.31 4.64 8.62
C ARG A 509 -30.42 5.88 8.45
N ASN A 510 -29.77 6.35 9.51
CA ASN A 510 -28.93 7.55 9.47
C ASN A 510 -27.75 7.40 8.49
N ALA A 511 -27.13 6.22 8.45
CA ALA A 511 -26.03 5.93 7.53
C ALA A 511 -26.49 5.83 6.07
N TYR A 512 -27.62 5.17 5.81
CA TYR A 512 -28.25 5.14 4.48
C TYR A 512 -28.61 6.55 4.00
N GLU A 513 -29.09 7.41 4.89
CA GLU A 513 -29.42 8.80 4.56
C GLU A 513 -28.19 9.64 4.25
N ALA A 514 -27.10 9.48 4.99
CA ALA A 514 -25.82 10.11 4.69
C ALA A 514 -25.28 9.67 3.31
N MET A 515 -25.36 8.37 3.00
CA MET A 515 -25.02 7.82 1.67
C MET A 515 -25.90 8.45 0.58
N MET A 516 -27.21 8.57 0.81
CA MET A 516 -28.14 9.15 -0.16
C MET A 516 -27.93 10.65 -0.37
N GLY A 517 -27.46 11.35 0.67
CA GLY A 517 -26.93 12.71 0.55
C GLY A 517 -25.89 12.80 -0.55
N LEU A 518 -24.87 11.94 -0.53
CA LEU A 518 -23.80 11.90 -1.54
C LEU A 518 -24.30 11.51 -2.93
N VAL A 519 -25.11 10.44 -3.02
CA VAL A 519 -25.63 9.95 -4.31
C VAL A 519 -26.52 10.99 -5.00
N LYS A 520 -27.39 11.67 -4.26
CA LYS A 520 -28.36 12.62 -4.84
C LYS A 520 -27.78 14.02 -5.04
N SER A 521 -27.06 14.56 -4.06
CA SER A 521 -26.53 15.94 -4.14
C SER A 521 -25.31 16.04 -5.06
N LYS A 522 -24.40 15.06 -5.00
CA LYS A 522 -23.15 15.04 -5.77
C LYS A 522 -23.19 14.14 -7.00
N LYS A 523 -24.35 13.50 -7.27
CA LYS A 523 -24.57 12.58 -8.41
C LYS A 523 -23.57 11.42 -8.45
N MET A 524 -23.12 10.98 -7.27
CA MET A 524 -22.17 9.88 -7.12
C MET A 524 -22.84 8.53 -7.40
N ILE A 525 -22.05 7.54 -7.80
CA ILE A 525 -22.50 6.15 -7.94
C ILE A 525 -22.28 5.44 -6.61
N GLY A 526 -23.31 4.75 -6.11
CA GLY A 526 -23.27 4.03 -4.85
C GLY A 526 -23.09 2.52 -5.00
N LEU A 527 -22.41 1.91 -4.03
CA LEU A 527 -22.44 0.47 -3.75
C LEU A 527 -22.71 0.26 -2.26
N ALA A 528 -23.81 -0.40 -1.93
CA ALA A 528 -24.17 -0.79 -0.58
C ALA A 528 -24.06 -2.31 -0.46
N ILE A 529 -23.10 -2.77 0.33
CA ILE A 529 -23.01 -4.17 0.73
C ILE A 529 -23.67 -4.28 2.09
N THR A 530 -24.68 -5.15 2.22
CA THR A 530 -25.54 -5.20 3.42
C THR A 530 -25.82 -6.64 3.81
N THR A 531 -25.99 -6.91 5.11
CA THR A 531 -26.50 -8.21 5.61
C THR A 531 -28.02 -8.33 5.48
N THR A 532 -28.71 -7.23 5.17
CA THR A 532 -30.17 -7.21 4.98
C THR A 532 -30.54 -7.59 3.54
N PHE A 533 -31.56 -8.43 3.38
CA PHE A 533 -32.04 -8.86 2.06
C PHE A 533 -32.30 -7.66 1.11
N PRO A 534 -31.75 -7.62 -0.11
CA PRO A 534 -31.75 -6.42 -0.96
C PRO A 534 -33.12 -5.81 -1.24
N ASP A 535 -34.17 -6.62 -1.44
CA ASP A 535 -35.50 -6.09 -1.72
C ASP A 535 -36.13 -5.38 -0.52
N LYS A 536 -35.73 -5.73 0.71
CA LYS A 536 -36.16 -4.99 1.91
C LYS A 536 -35.49 -3.63 1.95
N VAL A 537 -34.17 -3.58 1.71
CA VAL A 537 -33.40 -2.33 1.70
C VAL A 537 -33.91 -1.39 0.60
N LYS A 538 -34.18 -1.90 -0.61
CA LYS A 538 -34.74 -1.11 -1.72
C LYS A 538 -36.16 -0.60 -1.46
N LYS A 539 -36.95 -1.29 -0.64
CA LYS A 539 -38.29 -0.83 -0.23
C LYS A 539 -38.24 0.22 0.87
N GLU A 540 -37.26 0.11 1.78
CA GLU A 540 -37.13 1.00 2.92
C GLU A 540 -36.44 2.32 2.56
N TYR A 541 -35.46 2.28 1.65
CA TYR A 541 -34.63 3.43 1.29
C TYR A 541 -34.74 3.75 -0.20
N ASP A 542 -34.80 5.05 -0.52
CA ASP A 542 -34.72 5.53 -1.91
C ASP A 542 -33.25 5.63 -2.35
N LEU A 543 -32.72 4.48 -2.78
CA LEU A 543 -31.30 4.22 -3.01
C LEU A 543 -30.70 4.92 -4.25
N GLY A 544 -31.50 5.58 -5.09
CA GLY A 544 -31.00 6.30 -6.27
C GLY A 544 -30.10 5.43 -7.17
N ASN A 545 -28.95 5.95 -7.58
CA ASN A 545 -27.97 5.24 -8.41
C ASN A 545 -27.01 4.39 -7.55
N THR A 546 -27.57 3.48 -6.76
CA THR A 546 -26.82 2.61 -5.85
C THR A 546 -27.07 1.14 -6.15
N GLU A 547 -26.00 0.39 -6.36
CA GLU A 547 -26.03 -1.06 -6.43
C GLU A 547 -26.10 -1.66 -5.01
N VAL A 548 -26.91 -2.69 -4.82
CA VAL A 548 -27.05 -3.38 -3.51
C VAL A 548 -26.59 -4.82 -3.67
N VAL A 549 -25.63 -5.21 -2.83
CA VAL A 549 -25.05 -6.55 -2.76
C VAL A 549 -25.33 -7.14 -1.39
N TRP A 550 -25.70 -8.41 -1.34
CA TRP A 550 -26.12 -9.06 -0.11
C TRP A 550 -24.98 -9.88 0.50
N MET A 551 -24.64 -9.67 1.77
CA MET A 551 -23.79 -10.58 2.53
C MET A 551 -24.64 -11.67 3.16
N SER A 552 -24.46 -12.90 2.70
CA SER A 552 -25.20 -14.07 3.19
C SER A 552 -24.37 -15.34 3.04
N ASP A 553 -24.62 -16.31 3.90
CA ASP A 553 -24.05 -17.67 3.82
C ASP A 553 -24.72 -18.53 2.73
N THR A 554 -25.82 -18.05 2.16
CA THR A 554 -26.58 -18.74 1.11
C THR A 554 -25.88 -18.61 -0.24
N SER A 555 -25.41 -19.72 -0.81
CA SER A 555 -24.74 -19.76 -2.12
C SER A 555 -25.72 -19.71 -3.30
N GLY A 556 -25.32 -19.13 -4.44
CA GLY A 556 -25.98 -19.37 -5.73
C GLY A 556 -26.29 -18.16 -6.62
N ASP A 557 -26.02 -16.92 -6.19
CA ASP A 557 -26.22 -15.71 -7.01
C ASP A 557 -24.96 -14.82 -6.98
N PRO A 558 -24.47 -14.31 -8.12
CA PRO A 558 -23.31 -13.41 -8.18
C PRO A 558 -23.46 -12.10 -7.39
N LYS A 559 -24.68 -11.72 -6.96
CA LYS A 559 -24.94 -10.57 -6.07
C LYS A 559 -24.99 -10.93 -4.58
N ILE A 560 -24.61 -12.16 -4.23
CA ILE A 560 -24.44 -12.61 -2.86
C ILE A 560 -22.95 -12.79 -2.59
N LEU A 561 -22.48 -12.22 -1.49
CA LEU A 561 -21.10 -12.34 -1.01
C LEU A 561 -21.08 -13.17 0.27
N ASN A 562 -20.17 -14.14 0.34
CA ASN A 562 -20.01 -14.90 1.57
C ASN A 562 -19.31 -14.03 2.64
N PRO A 563 -19.91 -13.85 3.83
CA PRO A 563 -19.35 -13.01 4.89
C PRO A 563 -18.02 -13.50 5.46
N LYS A 564 -17.65 -14.77 5.23
CA LYS A 564 -16.35 -15.35 5.63
C LYS A 564 -15.25 -15.11 4.59
N ARG A 565 -15.62 -14.79 3.35
CA ARG A 565 -14.71 -14.58 2.21
C ARG A 565 -14.43 -13.09 1.96
N LEU A 566 -14.17 -12.34 3.03
CA LEU A 566 -13.93 -10.89 2.99
C LEU A 566 -12.78 -10.50 2.05
N GLU A 567 -11.65 -11.19 2.14
CA GLU A 567 -10.44 -10.84 1.38
C GLU A 567 -10.50 -11.22 -0.10
N PHE A 568 -11.51 -12.00 -0.52
CA PHE A 568 -11.67 -12.45 -1.89
C PHE A 568 -12.89 -11.84 -2.57
N GLU A 569 -14.08 -12.41 -2.38
CA GLU A 569 -15.30 -12.03 -3.10
C GLU A 569 -15.68 -10.57 -2.83
N THR A 570 -15.56 -10.16 -1.56
CA THR A 570 -15.93 -8.81 -1.13
C THR A 570 -14.91 -7.79 -1.63
N MET A 571 -13.61 -8.05 -1.46
CA MET A 571 -12.56 -7.18 -2.03
C MET A 571 -12.60 -7.09 -3.55
N ARG A 572 -12.86 -8.19 -4.28
CA ARG A 572 -12.98 -8.19 -5.74
C ARG A 572 -14.15 -7.33 -6.20
N THR A 573 -15.31 -7.48 -5.54
CA THR A 573 -16.50 -6.67 -5.83
C THR A 573 -16.23 -5.19 -5.61
N ILE A 574 -15.63 -4.83 -4.47
CA ILE A 574 -15.25 -3.45 -4.14
C ILE A 574 -14.20 -2.92 -5.12
N GLY A 575 -13.16 -3.70 -5.43
CA GLY A 575 -12.10 -3.33 -6.34
C GLY A 575 -12.62 -3.07 -7.76
N ASN A 576 -13.52 -3.91 -8.26
CA ASN A 576 -14.16 -3.72 -9.56
C ASN A 576 -15.11 -2.51 -9.59
N PHE A 577 -15.77 -2.23 -8.46
CA PHE A 577 -16.62 -1.05 -8.33
C PHE A 577 -15.82 0.25 -8.33
N ILE A 578 -14.70 0.31 -7.60
CA ILE A 578 -13.90 1.52 -7.43
C ILE A 578 -12.98 1.77 -8.64
N LYS A 579 -12.43 0.73 -9.28
CA LYS A 579 -11.48 0.87 -10.40
C LYS A 579 -12.06 1.71 -11.54
N GLY A 580 -11.39 2.81 -11.86
CA GLY A 580 -11.74 3.70 -12.97
C GLY A 580 -12.91 4.64 -12.68
N ARG A 581 -13.47 4.64 -11.46
CA ARG A 581 -14.53 5.57 -11.04
C ARG A 581 -13.95 6.58 -10.06
N LYS A 582 -13.95 7.86 -10.46
CA LYS A 582 -13.80 8.99 -9.51
C LYS A 582 -15.19 9.34 -9.00
N ASP A 583 -15.31 9.73 -7.74
CA ASP A 583 -16.59 10.12 -7.10
C ASP A 583 -17.59 8.95 -6.91
N SER A 584 -17.14 7.86 -6.30
CA SER A 584 -18.00 6.74 -5.88
C SER A 584 -18.20 6.72 -4.36
N VAL A 585 -19.33 6.17 -3.89
CA VAL A 585 -19.59 5.94 -2.47
C VAL A 585 -19.81 4.46 -2.19
N LEU A 586 -19.03 3.91 -1.28
CA LEU A 586 -19.12 2.54 -0.80
C LEU A 586 -19.68 2.55 0.62
N MET A 587 -20.61 1.65 0.90
CA MET A 587 -21.08 1.40 2.26
C MET A 587 -21.06 -0.10 2.57
N ILE A 588 -20.59 -0.46 3.76
CA ILE A 588 -20.69 -1.83 4.29
C ILE A 588 -21.56 -1.80 5.56
N ASP A 589 -22.80 -2.27 5.42
CA ASP A 589 -23.80 -2.40 6.49
C ASP A 589 -23.80 -3.83 7.08
N GLY A 590 -23.47 -3.94 8.36
CA GLY A 590 -23.36 -5.21 9.08
C GLY A 590 -22.00 -5.47 9.72
N PHE A 591 -21.33 -4.42 10.19
CA PHE A 591 -20.04 -4.54 10.88
C PHE A 591 -20.08 -5.54 12.04
N GLU A 592 -21.13 -5.51 12.86
CA GLU A 592 -21.33 -6.40 14.00
C GLU A 592 -21.32 -7.86 13.57
N TYR A 593 -22.05 -8.15 12.50
CA TYR A 593 -22.13 -9.49 11.94
C TYR A 593 -20.76 -9.95 11.41
N LEU A 594 -20.03 -9.07 10.72
CA LEU A 594 -18.69 -9.38 10.24
C LEU A 594 -17.71 -9.67 11.39
N VAL A 595 -17.77 -8.89 12.47
CA VAL A 595 -16.92 -9.10 13.66
C VAL A 595 -17.25 -10.41 14.35
N VAL A 596 -18.53 -10.80 14.43
CA VAL A 596 -18.94 -12.09 14.99
C VAL A 596 -18.44 -13.25 14.13
N GLU A 597 -18.55 -13.16 12.80
CA GLU A 597 -18.15 -14.26 11.89
C GLU A 597 -16.64 -14.39 11.71
N ASN A 598 -15.89 -13.29 11.75
CA ASN A 598 -14.46 -13.26 11.35
C ASN A 598 -13.50 -12.85 12.47
N GLY A 599 -14.00 -12.28 13.57
CA GLY A 599 -13.20 -11.65 14.61
C GLY A 599 -12.79 -10.21 14.27
N PHE A 600 -12.64 -9.37 15.30
CA PHE A 600 -12.37 -7.94 15.16
C PHE A 600 -11.08 -7.64 14.37
N ASP A 601 -9.98 -8.34 14.65
CA ASP A 601 -8.69 -8.06 14.00
C ASP A 601 -8.72 -8.30 12.49
N LYS A 602 -9.45 -9.33 12.04
CA LYS A 602 -9.61 -9.65 10.60
C LYS A 602 -10.45 -8.57 9.92
N VAL A 603 -11.56 -8.15 10.55
CA VAL A 603 -12.41 -7.07 10.04
C VAL A 603 -11.68 -5.72 10.00
N LEU A 604 -10.90 -5.39 11.03
CA LEU A 604 -10.11 -4.17 11.08
C LEU A 604 -9.09 -4.10 9.93
N LYS A 605 -8.32 -5.19 9.71
CA LYS A 605 -7.38 -5.28 8.58
C LYS A 605 -8.09 -5.17 7.23
N PHE A 606 -9.27 -5.78 7.10
CA PHE A 606 -10.08 -5.70 5.90
C PHE A 606 -10.57 -4.27 5.62
N PHE A 607 -11.11 -3.57 6.61
CA PHE A 607 -11.52 -2.17 6.47
C PHE A 607 -10.35 -1.25 6.19
N LYS A 608 -9.17 -1.51 6.77
CA LYS A 608 -7.95 -0.78 6.44
C LYS A 608 -7.59 -0.88 4.96
N LYS A 609 -7.63 -2.08 4.37
CA LYS A 609 -7.41 -2.28 2.93
C LYS A 609 -8.41 -1.50 2.07
N ILE A 610 -9.68 -1.43 2.51
CA ILE A 610 -10.72 -0.66 1.80
C ILE A 610 -10.48 0.84 1.94
N ASN A 611 -10.14 1.33 3.14
CA ASN A 611 -9.78 2.73 3.38
C ASN A 611 -8.67 3.17 2.43
N ASP A 612 -7.57 2.42 2.37
CA ASP A 612 -6.45 2.69 1.47
C ASP A 612 -6.91 2.76 0.00
N LEU A 613 -7.74 1.81 -0.43
CA LEU A 613 -8.27 1.77 -1.79
C LEU A 613 -9.20 2.96 -2.11
N CYS A 614 -10.08 3.34 -1.19
CA CYS A 614 -11.00 4.46 -1.33
C CYS A 614 -10.24 5.80 -1.38
N SER A 615 -9.26 6.00 -0.50
CA SER A 615 -8.43 7.21 -0.45
C SER A 615 -7.63 7.40 -1.74
N VAL A 616 -7.07 6.34 -2.33
CA VAL A 616 -6.35 6.40 -3.61
C VAL A 616 -7.25 6.82 -4.78
N ASN A 617 -8.53 6.43 -4.76
CA ASN A 617 -9.47 6.67 -5.86
C ASN A 617 -10.46 7.82 -5.59
N GLN A 618 -10.25 8.62 -4.54
CA GLN A 618 -11.15 9.71 -4.11
C GLN A 618 -12.60 9.23 -3.93
N SER A 619 -12.78 7.99 -3.49
CA SER A 619 -14.08 7.41 -3.19
C SER A 619 -14.39 7.59 -1.71
N THR A 620 -15.66 7.69 -1.36
CA THR A 620 -16.11 7.84 0.04
C THR A 620 -16.48 6.47 0.58
N PHE A 621 -15.94 6.07 1.73
CA PHE A 621 -16.33 4.83 2.40
C PHE A 621 -17.14 5.12 3.67
N LEU A 622 -18.24 4.40 3.87
CA LEU A 622 -19.13 4.52 5.02
C LEU A 622 -19.27 3.18 5.73
N VAL A 623 -19.09 3.17 7.05
CA VAL A 623 -19.33 1.99 7.89
C VAL A 623 -20.28 2.36 9.03
N PRO A 624 -21.58 2.00 8.94
CA PRO A 624 -22.45 2.02 10.11
C PRO A 624 -22.02 0.99 11.17
N MET A 625 -22.05 1.42 12.42
CA MET A 625 -21.78 0.58 13.59
C MET A 625 -22.58 1.07 14.79
N SER A 626 -23.13 0.13 15.56
CA SER A 626 -23.81 0.40 16.81
C SER A 626 -22.80 0.78 17.92
N PRO A 627 -23.09 1.74 18.81
CA PRO A 627 -22.17 2.19 19.86
C PRO A 627 -21.64 1.06 20.78
N GLY A 628 -22.41 -0.03 20.92
CA GLY A 628 -22.06 -1.20 21.74
C GLY A 628 -21.43 -2.39 20.98
N ALA A 629 -21.10 -2.24 19.69
CA ALA A 629 -20.60 -3.33 18.86
C ALA A 629 -19.20 -3.84 19.26
N VAL A 630 -18.38 -2.98 19.87
CA VAL A 630 -16.97 -3.24 20.19
C VAL A 630 -16.61 -2.70 21.57
N THR A 631 -15.51 -3.19 22.13
CA THR A 631 -14.97 -2.67 23.38
C THR A 631 -14.44 -1.22 23.22
N PRO A 632 -14.32 -0.43 24.30
CA PRO A 632 -13.81 0.93 24.22
C PRO A 632 -12.41 1.04 23.60
N ASP A 633 -11.54 0.06 23.87
CA ASP A 633 -10.19 -0.01 23.30
C ASP A 633 -10.23 -0.27 21.78
N GLN A 634 -11.07 -1.21 21.36
CA GLN A 634 -11.29 -1.50 19.94
C GLN A 634 -11.92 -0.31 19.21
N LEU A 635 -12.85 0.40 19.85
CA LEU A 635 -13.44 1.62 19.31
C LEU A 635 -12.37 2.70 19.10
N ALA A 636 -11.46 2.88 20.07
CA ALA A 636 -10.37 3.84 19.96
C ALA A 636 -9.38 3.51 18.83
N ILE A 637 -9.14 2.23 18.56
CA ILE A 637 -8.35 1.77 17.41
C ILE A 637 -9.10 2.05 16.12
N LEU A 638 -10.39 1.67 16.05
CA LEU A 638 -11.21 1.82 14.85
C LEU A 638 -11.36 3.30 14.45
N LYS A 639 -11.64 4.19 15.41
CA LYS A 639 -11.74 5.64 15.17
C LYS A 639 -10.46 6.24 14.57
N LYS A 640 -9.29 5.64 14.77
CA LYS A 640 -8.01 6.11 14.19
C LYS A 640 -7.79 5.66 12.75
N GLU A 641 -8.49 4.62 12.30
CA GLU A 641 -8.33 4.10 10.93
C GLU A 641 -9.23 4.84 9.93
N PHE A 642 -10.25 5.59 10.37
CA PHE A 642 -11.12 6.41 9.52
C PHE A 642 -10.72 7.89 9.58
N ASP A 643 -11.00 8.62 8.49
CA ASP A 643 -10.66 10.05 8.40
C ASP A 643 -11.56 10.90 9.30
N GLN A 644 -12.83 10.50 9.41
CA GLN A 644 -13.86 11.22 10.16
C GLN A 644 -14.77 10.23 10.89
N VAL A 645 -15.34 10.67 12.01
CA VAL A 645 -16.30 9.88 12.80
C VAL A 645 -17.57 10.71 12.98
N ILE A 646 -18.71 10.13 12.65
CA ILE A 646 -20.04 10.75 12.80
C ILE A 646 -20.78 9.97 13.89
N GLU A 647 -21.30 10.69 14.88
CA GLU A 647 -22.09 10.12 15.97
C GLU A 647 -23.50 10.71 15.90
N PHE A 648 -24.51 9.84 15.74
CA PHE A 648 -25.93 10.21 15.63
C PHE A 648 -26.71 9.99 16.94
#